data_AF-A0A416D8P4-F1
#
_entry.id   AF-A0A416D8P4-F1
#
_cell.length_a   1.000
_cell.length_b   1.000
_cell.length_c   1.000
_cell.angle_alpha   90.00
_cell.angle_beta   90.00
_cell.angle_gamma   90.00
#
_symmetry.space_group_name_H-M   'P 1'
#
loop_
_entity.id
_entity.type
_entity.pdbx_description
1 polymer ?
#
loop_
_entity_poly.entity_id
_entity_poly.type
_entity_poly.pdbx_seq_one_letter_code
_entity_poly.pdbx_strand_id
1 'polypeptide(L)'
;MKDIKKSADSSFGENEELRALEWSAYSPHCIDDLTGQVMNELDEYFSTRGLTYLSGQRELLRDTVRLMLGEAEEPVTTIPLLPGMGKSTLVRALVKVLTREFVRMSDYAKSLGGVILVVEKTAEAYELRDLIQENAPNRDLVRVLESPNDFNIAHGGCQRSDVQTRAECPGKDCPQAAECRLLHAADKANQTPFLVFMHARYDQYYIENLSALREWSSGEEMIYTRKLLIVDEAPNLMKVSKLSTSVIAACEGMISTYKPSYELSWDKPKQTLLSTLNYSLRIPFQKLLRQYKANGSRIAMATSDDFNAAAFDWSKLDPFCDQLEHYAGPRSDEIIETVSVLSKQPAAYQIGQEHELTVPHCRPFDIRDDLRTFILSGSAFLSPELYENPEVDIPSADVQESYQRLTIHVQRSDTRFSVSKTAMANKTTRNVLTVWLKNKLSGMAGHQVLVVTYKGYAKELWDALSEFHDRLIPLQADDNSGPKESLPYFGGMNGSNRYNEADCVICAGLGRFDSEEYFNRALAFDFDGSAWGEFEQACLDPSFRNTDDLACVQKMRNLTMARDLVQLVFRSTLRNHGGKEPVSLWLIQPPEEVVMHVRESFRDCQHDEISELPFECLSELAAGRTFQGKPTHASKLLKWLADWDGSPILIAEVQGQLGMKPGQWKEARKNAAVKEAFKHIETDGSGKNCKIKRSENAT
;
A
#
# COMPACT_ATOMS: atom_id res chain seq x y z
N MET A 1 -35.50 -18.59 52.47
CA MET A 1 -35.35 -19.60 53.54
C MET A 1 -34.43 -20.69 53.02
N LYS A 2 -33.24 -20.85 53.63
CA LYS A 2 -32.39 -22.07 53.78
C LYS A 2 -32.06 -22.88 52.51
N ASP A 3 -30.84 -23.33 52.23
CA ASP A 3 -29.54 -23.32 52.91
C ASP A 3 -28.47 -23.55 51.82
N ILE A 4 -27.44 -22.71 51.80
CA ILE A 4 -26.20 -22.93 51.04
C ILE A 4 -25.22 -23.63 52.00
N LYS A 5 -24.75 -24.82 51.64
CA LYS A 5 -23.58 -25.45 52.27
C LYS A 5 -22.41 -25.46 51.30
N LYS A 6 -21.37 -24.73 51.70
CA LYS A 6 -19.99 -24.80 51.23
C LYS A 6 -19.45 -26.24 51.32
N SER A 7 -18.70 -26.64 50.29
CA SER A 7 -17.43 -27.37 50.47
C SER A 7 -16.42 -26.73 49.53
N ALA A 8 -15.41 -26.11 50.13
CA ALA A 8 -14.21 -25.63 49.47
C ALA A 8 -13.21 -26.78 49.32
N ASP A 9 -12.45 -26.73 48.23
CA ASP A 9 -11.03 -27.08 48.07
C ASP A 9 -10.79 -27.24 46.55
N SER A 10 -9.75 -26.79 45.88
CA SER A 10 -8.70 -25.77 46.06
C SER A 10 -7.79 -25.94 44.83
N SER A 11 -7.14 -24.87 44.40
CA SER A 11 -5.97 -24.80 43.50
C SER A 11 -6.21 -24.61 41.99
N PHE A 12 -5.50 -23.59 41.48
CA PHE A 12 -5.31 -23.13 40.10
C PHE A 12 -6.38 -22.22 39.51
N GLY A 13 -6.51 -21.04 40.11
CA GLY A 13 -7.20 -19.89 39.54
C GLY A 13 -6.70 -18.60 40.17
N GLU A 14 -5.40 -18.29 40.05
CA GLU A 14 -4.80 -17.02 40.52
C GLU A 14 -3.66 -16.50 39.62
N ASN A 15 -3.57 -16.90 38.34
CA ASN A 15 -2.43 -16.52 37.48
C ASN A 15 -2.78 -15.74 36.20
N GLU A 16 -4.03 -15.34 35.98
CA GLU A 16 -4.42 -14.53 34.82
C GLU A 16 -4.67 -13.05 35.14
N GLU A 17 -5.12 -12.71 36.36
CA GLU A 17 -5.34 -11.30 36.74
C GLU A 17 -4.06 -10.54 37.14
N LEU A 18 -2.94 -11.24 37.37
CA LEU A 18 -1.66 -10.62 37.78
C LEU A 18 -0.73 -10.26 36.61
N ARG A 19 -1.02 -10.69 35.37
CA ARG A 19 -0.21 -10.32 34.19
C ARG A 19 -0.56 -8.95 33.59
N ALA A 20 -1.73 -8.41 33.90
CA ALA A 20 -2.18 -7.10 33.41
C ALA A 20 -1.53 -5.89 34.11
N LEU A 21 -0.62 -6.08 35.07
CA LEU A 21 -0.16 -5.02 35.99
C LEU A 21 1.35 -4.70 35.95
N GLU A 22 2.15 -5.32 35.08
CA GLU A 22 3.59 -5.03 35.05
C GLU A 22 3.98 -3.78 34.25
N TRP A 23 3.12 -3.25 33.37
CA TRP A 23 3.37 -1.97 32.68
C TRP A 23 2.86 -0.76 33.49
N SER A 24 1.75 -0.92 34.23
CA SER A 24 1.21 0.12 35.14
C SER A 24 1.94 0.18 36.48
N ALA A 25 3.08 -0.50 36.61
CA ALA A 25 3.90 -0.54 37.82
C ALA A 25 4.57 0.80 38.17
N TYR A 26 4.46 1.82 37.31
CA TYR A 26 4.98 3.16 37.59
C TYR A 26 3.90 4.10 38.09
N SER A 27 4.24 4.86 39.14
CA SER A 27 3.40 5.93 39.63
C SER A 27 3.01 6.85 38.47
N PRO A 28 1.74 7.31 38.37
CA PRO A 28 1.32 8.32 37.39
C PRO A 28 2.28 9.52 37.31
N HIS A 29 2.94 9.86 38.42
CA HIS A 29 3.96 10.91 38.47
C HIS A 29 5.19 10.67 37.58
N CYS A 30 5.61 9.43 37.37
CA CYS A 30 6.75 9.10 36.50
C CYS A 30 6.38 9.26 35.01
N ILE A 31 5.18 8.81 34.62
CA ILE A 31 4.67 8.98 33.25
C ILE A 31 4.45 10.47 32.95
N ASP A 32 3.87 11.22 33.88
CA ASP A 32 3.68 12.66 33.73
C ASP A 32 5.01 13.42 33.57
N ASP A 33 6.05 13.07 34.34
CA ASP A 33 7.38 13.69 34.23
C ASP A 33 8.03 13.38 32.88
N LEU A 34 8.06 12.10 32.47
CA LEU A 34 8.61 11.70 31.17
C LEU A 34 7.84 12.33 30.00
N THR A 35 6.50 12.39 30.10
CA THR A 35 5.66 13.09 29.13
C THR A 35 6.07 14.57 29.06
N GLY A 36 6.24 15.24 30.19
CA GLY A 36 6.72 16.62 30.26
C GLY A 36 8.08 16.80 29.58
N GLN A 37 9.03 15.88 29.79
CA GLN A 37 10.33 15.90 29.12
C GLN A 37 10.21 15.75 27.61
N VAL A 38 9.38 14.81 27.11
CA VAL A 38 9.16 14.63 25.68
C VAL A 38 8.49 15.85 25.06
N MET A 39 7.52 16.45 25.76
CA MET A 39 6.86 17.68 25.30
C MET A 39 7.82 18.86 25.23
N ASN A 40 8.77 18.99 26.17
CA ASN A 40 9.79 20.04 26.10
C ASN A 40 10.70 19.88 24.87
N GLU A 41 11.10 18.64 24.54
CA GLU A 41 11.88 18.35 23.33
C GLU A 41 11.08 18.65 22.06
N LEU A 42 9.78 18.32 22.05
CA LEU A 42 8.88 18.68 20.96
C LEU A 42 8.77 20.19 20.79
N ASP A 43 8.54 20.94 21.88
CA ASP A 43 8.44 22.39 21.87
C ASP A 43 9.75 23.02 21.33
N GLU A 44 10.92 22.47 21.68
CA GLU A 44 12.22 22.88 21.15
C GLU A 44 12.34 22.62 19.64
N TYR A 45 11.92 21.45 19.14
CA TYR A 45 11.93 21.16 17.71
C TYR A 45 11.00 22.09 16.92
N PHE A 46 9.80 22.38 17.43
CA PHE A 46 8.87 23.31 16.78
C PHE A 46 9.47 24.73 16.75
N SER A 47 10.01 25.20 17.87
CA SER A 47 10.67 26.51 17.97
C SER A 47 11.85 26.65 17.02
N THR A 48 12.76 25.67 17.01
CA THR A 48 13.98 25.68 16.17
C THR A 48 13.65 25.68 14.67
N ARG A 49 12.52 25.08 14.28
CA ARG A 49 12.04 25.04 12.90
C ARG A 49 11.15 26.23 12.53
N GLY A 50 10.88 27.14 13.47
CA GLY A 50 9.97 28.26 13.26
C GLY A 50 8.52 27.85 13.00
N LEU A 51 8.10 26.70 13.55
CA LEU A 51 6.75 26.14 13.38
C LEU A 51 5.91 26.37 14.64
N THR A 52 4.61 26.53 14.44
CA THR A 52 3.62 26.61 15.52
C THR A 52 2.69 25.40 15.46
N TYR A 53 2.26 24.93 16.62
CA TYR A 53 1.22 23.90 16.70
C TYR A 53 -0.10 24.40 16.10
N LEU A 54 -0.82 23.51 15.44
CA LEU A 54 -2.23 23.70 15.13
C LEU A 54 -3.09 23.55 16.39
N SER A 55 -4.33 24.03 16.31
CA SER A 55 -5.33 23.83 17.36
C SER A 55 -5.55 22.34 17.63
N GLY A 56 -5.36 21.90 18.87
CA GLY A 56 -5.50 20.51 19.29
C GLY A 56 -4.29 19.61 18.99
N GLN A 57 -3.33 20.05 18.16
CA GLN A 57 -2.19 19.21 17.77
C GLN A 57 -1.25 18.92 18.94
N ARG A 58 -1.00 19.92 19.80
CA ARG A 58 -0.10 19.74 20.95
C ARG A 58 -0.70 18.77 21.97
N GLU A 59 -2.01 18.85 22.19
CA GLU A 59 -2.76 17.91 23.03
C GLU A 59 -2.73 16.50 22.44
N LEU A 60 -3.03 16.32 21.15
CA LEU A 60 -2.96 15.01 20.50
C LEU A 60 -1.57 14.37 20.65
N LEU A 61 -0.50 15.15 20.40
CA LEU A 61 0.88 14.66 20.53
C LEU A 61 1.20 14.28 21.98
N ARG A 62 0.77 15.09 22.96
CA ARG A 62 0.94 14.77 24.38
C ARG A 62 0.22 13.49 24.76
N ASP A 63 -1.02 13.33 24.34
CA ASP A 63 -1.84 12.17 24.69
C ASP A 63 -1.27 10.90 24.01
N THR A 64 -0.75 11.03 22.78
CA THR A 64 0.01 9.98 22.09
C THR A 64 1.26 9.56 22.90
N VAL A 65 2.02 10.53 23.45
CA VAL A 65 3.19 10.22 24.29
C VAL A 65 2.77 9.44 25.53
N ARG A 66 1.69 9.84 26.21
CA ARG A 66 1.21 9.15 27.41
C ARG A 66 0.85 7.69 27.11
N LEU A 67 0.14 7.45 26.00
CA LEU A 67 -0.17 6.10 25.53
C LEU A 67 1.11 5.28 25.32
N MET A 68 2.08 5.83 24.57
CA MET A 68 3.36 5.16 24.28
C MET A 68 4.24 4.90 25.51
N LEU A 69 4.15 5.75 26.53
CA LEU A 69 4.91 5.60 27.77
C LEU A 69 4.26 4.62 28.76
N GLY A 70 2.96 4.34 28.61
CA GLY A 70 2.32 3.26 29.35
C GLY A 70 0.86 3.36 29.72
N GLU A 71 0.14 4.34 29.20
CA GLU A 71 -1.30 4.47 29.48
C GLU A 71 -2.19 3.68 28.52
N ALA A 72 -1.62 3.04 27.49
CA ALA A 72 -2.39 2.20 26.57
C ALA A 72 -2.85 0.91 27.27
N GLU A 73 -4.17 0.65 27.23
CA GLU A 73 -4.78 -0.57 27.77
C GLU A 73 -4.62 -1.74 26.81
N GLU A 74 -4.79 -1.49 25.51
CA GLU A 74 -4.73 -2.50 24.45
C GLU A 74 -3.30 -2.76 23.95
N PRO A 75 -2.96 -4.00 23.56
CA PRO A 75 -1.59 -4.38 23.17
C PRO A 75 -1.17 -3.76 21.83
N VAL A 76 -2.13 -3.46 20.96
CA VAL A 76 -1.91 -2.84 19.66
C VAL A 76 -2.76 -1.58 19.54
N THR A 77 -2.10 -0.45 19.32
CA THR A 77 -2.76 0.85 19.17
C THR A 77 -2.28 1.53 17.90
N THR A 78 -3.21 1.87 17.00
CA THR A 78 -2.91 2.69 15.83
C THR A 78 -3.24 4.14 16.11
N ILE A 79 -2.24 5.01 16.01
CA ILE A 79 -2.41 6.45 16.17
C ILE A 79 -2.54 7.08 14.78
N PRO A 80 -3.70 7.71 14.44
CA PRO A 80 -3.97 8.23 13.11
C PRO A 80 -3.30 9.60 12.85
N LEU A 81 -1.98 9.68 13.00
CA LEU A 81 -1.22 10.90 12.75
C LEU A 81 -1.01 11.13 11.24
N LEU A 82 -1.72 12.11 10.68
CA LEU A 82 -1.61 12.51 9.28
C LEU A 82 -0.17 12.97 8.92
N PRO A 83 0.26 12.78 7.66
CA PRO A 83 1.56 13.30 7.22
C PRO A 83 1.67 14.80 7.46
N GLY A 84 2.75 15.24 8.09
CA GLY A 84 2.94 16.65 8.49
C GLY A 84 2.48 16.99 9.91
N MET A 85 1.76 16.11 10.60
CA MET A 85 1.34 16.31 12.01
C MET A 85 2.45 16.16 13.05
N GLY A 86 3.70 15.95 12.61
CA GLY A 86 4.84 15.85 13.52
C GLY A 86 5.17 14.42 13.97
N LYS A 87 4.62 13.38 13.32
CA LYS A 87 4.94 11.96 13.56
C LYS A 87 6.45 11.69 13.73
N SER A 88 7.26 12.03 12.73
CA SER A 88 8.71 11.82 12.81
C SER A 88 9.41 12.73 13.83
N THR A 89 8.79 13.85 14.23
CA THR A 89 9.33 14.72 15.29
C THR A 89 9.03 14.13 16.67
N LEU A 90 7.82 13.59 16.86
CA LEU A 90 7.40 12.86 18.05
C LEU A 90 8.30 11.66 18.33
N VAL A 91 8.53 10.80 17.33
CA VAL A 91 9.41 9.63 17.49
C VAL A 91 10.82 10.07 17.90
N ARG A 92 11.38 11.12 17.28
CA ARG A 92 12.72 11.64 17.65
C ARG A 92 12.74 12.19 19.08
N ALA A 93 11.74 12.95 19.50
CA ALA A 93 11.65 13.48 20.85
C ALA A 93 11.54 12.35 21.90
N LEU A 94 10.65 11.38 21.66
CA LEU A 94 10.48 10.20 22.51
C LEU A 94 11.78 9.41 22.63
N VAL A 95 12.40 9.06 21.50
CA VAL A 95 13.65 8.29 21.46
C VAL A 95 14.78 9.02 22.19
N LYS A 96 14.88 10.34 22.06
CA LYS A 96 15.89 11.15 22.77
C LYS A 96 15.70 11.09 24.29
N VAL A 97 14.47 11.18 24.78
CA VAL A 97 14.18 11.04 26.23
C VAL A 97 14.45 9.62 26.70
N LEU A 98 13.96 8.60 25.99
CA LEU A 98 14.22 7.20 26.33
C LEU A 98 15.72 6.88 26.34
N THR A 99 16.50 7.46 25.42
CA THR A 99 17.96 7.29 25.40
C THR A 99 18.58 7.75 26.72
N ARG A 100 18.15 8.88 27.28
CA ARG A 100 18.63 9.38 28.59
C ARG A 100 18.31 8.39 29.72
N GLU A 101 17.14 7.78 29.68
CA GLU A 101 16.71 6.77 30.65
C GLU A 101 17.57 5.50 30.56
N PHE A 102 17.88 5.01 29.34
CA PHE A 102 18.77 3.86 29.14
C PHE A 102 20.25 4.17 29.44
N VAL A 103 20.72 5.40 29.24
CA VAL A 103 22.07 5.82 29.67
C VAL A 103 22.18 5.74 31.20
N ARG A 104 21.10 6.08 31.93
CA ARG A 104 21.07 6.01 33.40
C ARG A 104 20.69 4.64 33.94
N MET A 105 20.14 3.77 33.08
CA MET A 105 19.47 2.52 33.49
C MET A 105 18.49 2.80 34.63
N SER A 106 17.60 3.78 34.43
CA SER A 106 16.54 4.08 35.39
C SER A 106 15.61 2.89 35.59
N ASP A 107 14.82 2.90 36.64
CA ASP A 107 13.85 1.82 36.88
C ASP A 107 12.87 1.70 35.71
N TYR A 108 12.42 2.85 35.16
CA TYR A 108 11.62 2.90 33.93
C TYR A 108 12.29 2.17 32.75
N ALA A 109 13.56 2.50 32.46
CA ALA A 109 14.31 1.83 31.39
C ALA A 109 14.44 0.32 31.61
N LYS A 110 14.62 -0.13 32.86
CA LYS A 110 14.73 -1.54 33.20
C LYS A 110 13.43 -2.31 32.95
N SER A 111 12.25 -1.79 33.30
CA SER A 111 11.01 -2.53 33.01
C SER A 111 10.46 -2.32 31.61
N LEU A 112 10.71 -1.17 30.97
CA LEU A 112 10.49 -1.01 29.53
C LEU A 112 11.32 -2.04 28.75
N GLY A 113 12.51 -2.34 29.27
CA GLY A 113 13.45 -3.33 28.77
C GLY A 113 14.11 -2.94 27.46
N GLY A 114 13.44 -2.20 26.56
CA GLY A 114 14.01 -1.69 25.32
C GLY A 114 12.93 -1.40 24.26
N VAL A 115 13.39 -0.92 23.11
CA VAL A 115 12.52 -0.36 22.07
C VAL A 115 12.89 -0.94 20.71
N ILE A 116 11.88 -1.30 19.93
CA ILE A 116 11.99 -1.70 18.53
C ILE A 116 11.32 -0.63 17.66
N LEU A 117 12.02 -0.14 16.65
CA LEU A 117 11.54 0.87 15.70
C LEU A 117 11.52 0.25 14.29
N VAL A 118 10.35 0.26 13.66
CA VAL A 118 10.16 -0.16 12.27
C VAL A 118 9.92 1.07 11.42
N VAL A 119 10.77 1.29 10.42
CA VAL A 119 10.75 2.49 9.57
C VAL A 119 10.68 2.12 8.08
N GLU A 120 10.30 3.07 7.24
CA GLU A 120 10.17 2.86 5.79
C GLU A 120 11.51 2.98 5.06
N LYS A 121 12.39 3.91 5.47
CA LYS A 121 13.68 4.17 4.76
C LYS A 121 14.93 3.90 5.59
N THR A 122 15.96 3.38 4.93
CA THR A 122 17.28 3.17 5.54
C THR A 122 17.89 4.49 6.03
N ALA A 123 17.67 5.60 5.33
CA ALA A 123 18.10 6.93 5.78
C ALA A 123 17.48 7.30 7.15
N GLU A 124 16.18 7.09 7.32
CA GLU A 124 15.49 7.36 8.59
C GLU A 124 16.02 6.47 9.73
N ALA A 125 16.36 5.21 9.43
CA ALA A 125 16.98 4.32 10.41
C ALA A 125 18.35 4.84 10.88
N TYR A 126 19.16 5.36 9.96
CA TYR A 126 20.48 5.94 10.27
C TYR A 126 20.34 7.25 11.05
N GLU A 127 19.38 8.11 10.70
CA GLU A 127 19.10 9.33 11.46
C GLU A 127 18.73 9.02 12.92
N LEU A 128 17.89 8.00 13.15
CA LEU A 128 17.52 7.58 14.51
C LEU A 128 18.71 6.98 15.27
N ARG A 129 19.55 6.19 14.60
CA ARG A 129 20.79 5.67 15.18
C ARG A 129 21.72 6.79 15.61
N ASP A 130 21.96 7.76 14.74
CA ASP A 130 22.87 8.87 15.00
C ASP A 130 22.35 9.75 16.14
N LEU A 131 21.03 10.01 16.16
CA LEU A 131 20.37 10.71 17.27
C LEU A 131 20.60 10.00 18.62
N ILE A 132 20.47 8.68 18.68
CA ILE A 132 20.71 7.90 19.91
C ILE A 132 22.20 7.98 20.28
N GLN A 133 23.10 7.79 19.31
CA GLN A 133 24.54 7.76 19.54
C GLN A 133 25.10 9.11 20.02
N GLU A 134 24.60 10.23 19.48
CA GLU A 134 24.95 11.59 19.90
C GLU A 134 24.54 11.87 21.36
N ASN A 135 23.41 11.30 21.80
CA ASN A 135 22.92 11.41 23.16
C ASN A 135 23.51 10.35 24.12
N ALA A 136 24.29 9.40 23.60
CA ALA A 136 24.95 8.34 24.35
C ALA A 136 26.37 8.03 23.83
N PRO A 137 27.30 9.00 23.75
CA PRO A 137 28.58 8.85 23.05
C PRO A 137 29.49 7.75 23.60
N ASN A 138 29.30 7.35 24.86
CA ASN A 138 30.10 6.33 25.54
C ASN A 138 29.38 4.99 25.73
N ARG A 139 28.23 4.78 25.10
CA ARG A 139 27.46 3.52 25.18
C ARG A 139 26.95 3.12 23.79
N ASP A 140 27.01 1.84 23.50
CA ASP A 140 26.37 1.26 22.32
C ASP A 140 24.92 0.92 22.68
N LEU A 141 23.98 1.80 22.35
CA LEU A 141 22.58 1.65 22.73
C LEU A 141 21.66 1.24 21.59
N VAL A 142 22.12 1.26 20.33
CA VAL A 142 21.27 1.08 19.16
C VAL A 142 21.90 0.21 18.08
N ARG A 143 21.08 -0.67 17.47
CA ARG A 143 21.46 -1.42 16.28
C ARG A 143 20.47 -1.20 15.15
N VAL A 144 21.00 -0.95 13.96
CA VAL A 144 20.22 -0.98 12.71
C VAL A 144 20.35 -2.38 12.10
N LEU A 145 19.24 -3.11 11.94
CA LEU A 145 19.22 -4.41 11.29
C LEU A 145 18.86 -4.25 9.81
N GLU A 146 19.87 -4.34 8.96
CA GLU A 146 19.72 -4.13 7.53
C GLU A 146 20.46 -5.19 6.72
N SER A 147 20.02 -5.37 5.47
CA SER A 147 20.79 -6.12 4.46
C SER A 147 21.62 -5.13 3.64
N PRO A 148 22.67 -5.59 2.94
CA PRO A 148 23.32 -4.75 1.94
C PRO A 148 22.29 -4.15 0.98
N ASN A 149 22.39 -2.85 0.72
CA ASN A 149 21.58 -2.09 -0.23
C ASN A 149 22.41 -0.92 -0.80
N ASP A 150 21.93 -0.26 -1.85
CA ASP A 150 22.69 0.80 -2.51
C ASP A 150 23.01 1.98 -1.56
N PHE A 151 22.07 2.31 -0.66
CA PHE A 151 22.25 3.39 0.31
C PHE A 151 23.39 3.10 1.29
N ASN A 152 23.37 1.96 1.99
CA ASN A 152 24.39 1.65 2.98
C ASN A 152 25.77 1.36 2.35
N ILE A 153 25.82 0.84 1.13
CA ILE A 153 27.07 0.68 0.39
C ILE A 153 27.67 2.05 0.05
N ALA A 154 26.86 2.97 -0.50
CA ALA A 154 27.30 4.33 -0.82
C ALA A 154 27.73 5.13 0.42
N HIS A 155 27.19 4.82 1.60
CA HIS A 155 27.53 5.46 2.87
C HIS A 155 28.63 4.73 3.66
N GLY A 156 29.46 3.93 2.99
CA GLY A 156 30.65 3.30 3.59
C GLY A 156 30.35 2.09 4.48
N GLY A 157 29.16 1.51 4.39
CA GLY A 157 28.78 0.27 5.06
C GLY A 157 29.49 -0.96 4.50
N CYS A 158 29.95 -0.90 3.24
CA CYS A 158 30.81 -1.92 2.65
C CYS A 158 32.29 -1.59 2.84
N GLN A 159 33.07 -2.55 3.33
CA GLN A 159 34.53 -2.42 3.49
C GLN A 159 35.29 -2.50 2.15
N ARG A 160 34.62 -2.97 1.10
CA ARG A 160 35.18 -3.12 -0.24
C ARG A 160 34.93 -1.89 -1.08
N SER A 161 36.00 -1.20 -1.46
CA SER A 161 35.92 -0.01 -2.32
C SER A 161 35.50 -0.32 -3.77
N ASP A 162 35.61 -1.57 -4.20
CA ASP A 162 35.22 -2.03 -5.54
C ASP A 162 33.73 -2.38 -5.66
N VAL A 163 32.99 -2.35 -4.54
CA VAL A 163 31.54 -2.57 -4.51
C VAL A 163 30.86 -1.23 -4.25
N GLN A 164 30.16 -0.70 -5.26
CA GLN A 164 29.45 0.57 -5.22
C GLN A 164 27.93 0.39 -5.18
N THR A 165 27.44 -0.77 -5.62
CA THR A 165 26.00 -1.09 -5.62
C THR A 165 25.70 -2.47 -5.03
N ARG A 166 24.44 -2.70 -4.67
CA ARG A 166 23.95 -3.99 -4.16
C ARG A 166 24.13 -5.11 -5.18
N ALA A 167 24.00 -4.80 -6.47
CA ALA A 167 24.16 -5.76 -7.55
C ALA A 167 25.59 -6.33 -7.63
N GLU A 168 26.58 -5.55 -7.19
CA GLU A 168 27.99 -5.94 -7.15
C GLU A 168 28.37 -6.70 -5.87
N CYS A 169 27.49 -6.73 -4.86
CA CYS A 169 27.75 -7.37 -3.58
C CYS A 169 27.61 -8.91 -3.66
N PRO A 170 28.69 -9.69 -3.44
CA PRO A 170 28.66 -11.16 -3.53
C PRO A 170 27.91 -11.84 -2.38
N GLY A 171 27.46 -11.08 -1.38
CA GLY A 171 26.78 -11.63 -0.20
C GLY A 171 27.65 -12.66 0.53
N LYS A 172 27.10 -13.85 0.77
CA LYS A 172 27.80 -14.93 1.50
C LYS A 172 29.07 -15.42 0.80
N ASP A 173 29.17 -15.25 -0.51
CA ASP A 173 30.35 -15.62 -1.30
C ASP A 173 31.43 -14.53 -1.26
N CYS A 174 31.24 -13.47 -0.47
CA CYS A 174 32.24 -12.42 -0.32
C CYS A 174 33.46 -12.95 0.44
N PRO A 175 34.70 -12.67 -0.03
CA PRO A 175 35.92 -13.05 0.69
C PRO A 175 36.01 -12.50 2.12
N GLN A 176 35.32 -11.39 2.40
CA GLN A 176 35.23 -10.75 3.71
C GLN A 176 33.91 -11.07 4.43
N ALA A 177 33.16 -12.10 4.01
CA ALA A 177 31.84 -12.39 4.53
C ALA A 177 31.84 -12.54 6.06
N ALA A 178 32.84 -13.24 6.63
CA ALA A 178 32.97 -13.52 8.05
C ALA A 178 33.10 -12.26 8.95
N GLU A 179 33.58 -11.14 8.42
CA GLU A 179 33.74 -9.88 9.16
C GLU A 179 32.78 -8.79 8.67
N CYS A 180 31.91 -9.13 7.72
CA CYS A 180 31.00 -8.18 7.09
C CYS A 180 29.90 -7.74 8.05
N ARG A 181 29.95 -6.47 8.45
CA ARG A 181 28.96 -5.87 9.37
C ARG A 181 27.52 -5.97 8.87
N LEU A 182 27.32 -5.88 7.56
CA LEU A 182 25.98 -5.94 6.94
C LEU A 182 25.43 -7.38 6.89
N LEU A 183 26.28 -8.39 6.70
CA LEU A 183 25.84 -9.79 6.74
C LEU A 183 25.56 -10.26 8.17
N HIS A 184 26.35 -9.78 9.12
CA HIS A 184 26.28 -10.14 10.54
C HIS A 184 25.53 -9.09 11.38
N ALA A 185 24.69 -8.26 10.76
CA ALA A 185 23.94 -7.21 11.46
C ALA A 185 22.98 -7.81 12.51
N ALA A 186 22.30 -8.90 12.14
CA ALA A 186 21.36 -9.63 12.99
C ALA A 186 22.03 -10.35 14.17
N ASP A 187 23.26 -10.84 14.01
CA ASP A 187 23.98 -11.59 15.05
C ASP A 187 24.22 -10.76 16.32
N LYS A 188 24.16 -9.43 16.19
CA LYS A 188 24.33 -8.49 17.30
C LYS A 188 23.04 -7.80 17.71
N ALA A 189 21.88 -8.28 17.24
CA ALA A 189 20.59 -7.72 17.64
C ALA A 189 20.38 -7.81 19.17
N ASN A 190 20.96 -8.80 19.84
CA ASN A 190 20.72 -9.05 21.26
C ASN A 190 21.71 -8.30 22.19
N GLN A 191 22.32 -7.21 21.70
CA GLN A 191 23.37 -6.46 22.43
C GLN A 191 22.96 -5.04 22.83
N THR A 192 21.84 -4.51 22.32
CA THR A 192 21.49 -3.09 22.47
C THR A 192 20.01 -2.88 22.83
N PRO A 193 19.62 -1.98 23.74
CA PRO A 193 18.21 -1.77 24.08
C PRO A 193 17.36 -1.30 22.90
N PHE A 194 17.93 -0.51 21.97
CA PHE A 194 17.22 -0.06 20.77
C PHE A 194 17.56 -0.94 19.56
N LEU A 195 16.52 -1.33 18.82
CA LEU A 195 16.64 -1.95 17.50
C LEU A 195 15.87 -1.12 16.48
N VAL A 196 16.46 -0.90 15.31
CA VAL A 196 15.80 -0.22 14.18
C VAL A 196 15.89 -1.09 12.93
N PHE A 197 14.77 -1.32 12.24
CA PHE A 197 14.80 -2.05 10.98
C PHE A 197 13.65 -1.67 10.05
N MET A 198 13.70 -2.21 8.84
CA MET A 198 12.82 -1.82 7.75
C MET A 198 11.51 -2.61 7.75
N HIS A 199 10.43 -2.00 7.26
CA HIS A 199 9.16 -2.69 6.96
C HIS A 199 9.36 -4.00 6.19
N ALA A 200 10.21 -4.01 5.17
CA ALA A 200 10.48 -5.22 4.39
C ALA A 200 10.97 -6.42 5.25
N ARG A 201 11.70 -6.16 6.34
CA ARG A 201 12.11 -7.21 7.29
C ARG A 201 11.00 -7.54 8.28
N TYR A 202 10.29 -6.51 8.77
CA TYR A 202 9.18 -6.69 9.69
C TYR A 202 8.09 -7.57 9.08
N ASP A 203 7.59 -7.15 7.92
CA ASP A 203 6.56 -7.86 7.16
C ASP A 203 7.00 -9.27 6.80
N GLN A 204 8.25 -9.50 6.43
CA GLN A 204 8.67 -10.81 5.94
C GLN A 204 8.93 -11.82 7.06
N TYR A 205 9.46 -11.39 8.21
CA TYR A 205 10.03 -12.31 9.19
C TYR A 205 9.51 -12.16 10.61
N TYR A 206 8.96 -11.00 10.98
CA TYR A 206 8.81 -10.66 12.40
C TYR A 206 7.43 -10.20 12.82
N ILE A 207 6.53 -9.86 11.89
CA ILE A 207 5.19 -9.34 12.22
C ILE A 207 4.39 -10.28 13.13
N GLU A 208 4.44 -11.59 12.87
CA GLU A 208 3.80 -12.64 13.67
C GLU A 208 4.68 -13.12 14.83
N ASN A 209 5.99 -12.89 14.75
CA ASN A 209 6.95 -13.35 15.77
C ASN A 209 8.25 -12.55 15.88
N LEU A 210 8.35 -11.74 16.94
CA LEU A 210 9.52 -10.97 17.31
C LEU A 210 10.42 -11.65 18.34
N SER A 211 10.11 -12.86 18.84
CA SER A 211 10.83 -13.49 19.97
C SER A 211 12.35 -13.49 19.79
N ALA A 212 12.84 -13.71 18.56
CA ALA A 212 14.29 -13.69 18.25
C ALA A 212 14.97 -12.32 18.45
N LEU A 213 14.22 -11.23 18.47
CA LEU A 213 14.68 -9.84 18.60
C LEU A 213 14.21 -9.18 19.91
N ARG A 214 13.57 -9.94 20.81
CA ARG A 214 12.98 -9.39 22.04
C ARG A 214 14.00 -9.26 23.16
N GLU A 215 14.88 -10.25 23.32
CA GLU A 215 15.86 -10.25 24.39
C GLU A 215 17.15 -9.52 23.99
N TRP A 216 17.80 -8.89 24.98
CA TRP A 216 19.18 -8.42 24.86
C TRP A 216 19.90 -8.43 26.20
N SER A 217 21.23 -8.47 26.14
CA SER A 217 22.09 -8.42 27.31
C SER A 217 22.89 -7.12 27.37
N SER A 218 22.94 -6.53 28.56
CA SER A 218 23.78 -5.36 28.87
C SER A 218 25.26 -5.69 29.07
N GLY A 219 25.65 -6.97 28.96
CA GLY A 219 26.99 -7.46 29.27
C GLY A 219 27.21 -7.83 30.75
N GLU A 220 26.31 -7.45 31.65
CA GLU A 220 26.38 -7.70 33.11
C GLU A 220 25.52 -8.89 33.59
N GLU A 221 25.44 -9.98 32.82
CA GLU A 221 24.59 -11.18 33.08
C GLU A 221 23.07 -10.96 33.10
N MET A 222 22.57 -9.73 33.25
CA MET A 222 21.13 -9.43 33.13
C MET A 222 20.66 -9.39 31.68
N ILE A 223 19.56 -10.11 31.44
CA ILE A 223 18.81 -10.14 30.18
C ILE A 223 17.57 -9.27 30.36
N TYR A 224 17.34 -8.37 29.41
CA TYR A 224 16.16 -7.51 29.34
C TYR A 224 15.32 -7.88 28.12
N THR A 225 14.00 -7.77 28.25
CA THR A 225 13.05 -8.02 27.16
C THR A 225 12.48 -6.69 26.68
N ARG A 226 12.69 -6.34 25.40
CA ARG A 226 12.17 -5.11 24.80
C ARG A 226 10.66 -5.17 24.77
N LYS A 227 9.96 -4.24 25.42
CA LYS A 227 8.49 -4.28 25.50
C LYS A 227 7.77 -3.24 24.62
N LEU A 228 8.48 -2.33 23.97
CA LEU A 228 7.88 -1.31 23.08
C LEU A 228 8.25 -1.54 21.61
N LEU A 229 7.26 -1.60 20.74
CA LEU A 229 7.39 -1.59 19.28
C LEU A 229 6.70 -0.35 18.70
N ILE A 230 7.42 0.43 17.90
CA ILE A 230 6.85 1.57 17.16
C ILE A 230 7.02 1.29 15.68
N VAL A 231 5.91 1.25 14.94
CA VAL A 231 5.86 1.02 13.50
C VAL A 231 5.45 2.32 12.81
N ASP A 232 6.34 2.86 12.00
CA ASP A 232 6.09 4.07 11.22
C ASP A 232 5.36 3.72 9.91
N GLU A 233 4.09 4.08 9.76
CA GLU A 233 3.14 3.60 8.73
C GLU A 233 2.59 2.18 8.95
N ALA A 234 1.45 1.91 8.31
CA ALA A 234 0.76 0.62 8.42
C ALA A 234 1.60 -0.51 7.80
N PRO A 235 1.86 -1.62 8.52
CA PRO A 235 2.51 -2.79 7.95
C PRO A 235 1.56 -3.53 6.99
N ASN A 236 2.11 -4.39 6.13
CA ASN A 236 1.26 -5.24 5.32
C ASN A 236 0.70 -6.38 6.19
N LEU A 237 -0.60 -6.44 6.42
CA LEU A 237 -1.19 -7.50 7.26
C LEU A 237 -1.80 -8.65 6.45
N MET A 238 -1.85 -8.55 5.12
CA MET A 238 -2.40 -9.62 4.31
C MET A 238 -1.37 -10.73 4.08
N LYS A 239 -1.78 -11.98 4.27
CA LYS A 239 -1.07 -13.18 3.82
C LYS A 239 -2.02 -14.08 3.05
N VAL A 240 -1.50 -14.80 2.06
CA VAL A 240 -2.29 -15.72 1.23
C VAL A 240 -1.60 -17.08 1.25
N SER A 241 -2.21 -18.04 1.94
CA SER A 241 -1.78 -19.44 1.87
C SER A 241 -2.34 -20.07 0.60
N LYS A 242 -1.51 -20.79 -0.15
CA LYS A 242 -1.89 -21.34 -1.45
C LYS A 242 -1.55 -22.82 -1.56
N LEU A 243 -2.55 -23.62 -1.92
CA LEU A 243 -2.37 -25.03 -2.26
C LEU A 243 -2.67 -25.27 -3.73
N SER A 244 -1.69 -25.79 -4.45
CA SER A 244 -1.81 -26.15 -5.86
C SER A 244 -1.03 -27.44 -6.17
N THR A 245 -1.14 -27.92 -7.41
CA THR A 245 -0.38 -29.11 -7.82
C THR A 245 1.12 -28.85 -7.78
N SER A 246 1.56 -27.66 -8.20
CA SER A 246 2.97 -27.26 -8.15
C SER A 246 3.51 -27.19 -6.72
N VAL A 247 2.75 -26.63 -5.77
CA VAL A 247 3.13 -26.54 -4.35
C VAL A 247 3.31 -27.93 -3.73
N ILE A 248 2.36 -28.84 -3.97
CA ILE A 248 2.45 -30.23 -3.48
C ILE A 248 3.65 -30.96 -4.11
N ALA A 249 3.92 -30.74 -5.41
CA ALA A 249 5.07 -31.34 -6.09
C ALA A 249 6.41 -30.77 -5.57
N ALA A 250 6.47 -29.47 -5.25
CA ALA A 250 7.63 -28.85 -4.64
C ALA A 250 7.93 -29.44 -3.26
N CYS A 251 6.89 -29.63 -2.43
CA CYS A 251 7.02 -30.31 -1.13
C CYS A 251 7.51 -31.76 -1.29
N GLU A 252 6.95 -32.53 -2.23
CA GLU A 252 7.41 -33.89 -2.53
C GLU A 252 8.88 -33.92 -2.98
N GLY A 253 9.28 -33.01 -3.87
CA GLY A 253 10.66 -32.87 -4.34
C GLY A 253 11.62 -32.52 -3.22
N MET A 254 11.22 -31.60 -2.34
CA MET A 254 11.98 -31.22 -1.14
C MET A 254 12.18 -32.41 -0.20
N ILE A 255 11.12 -33.14 0.15
CA ILE A 255 11.21 -34.34 1.00
C ILE A 255 12.13 -35.38 0.36
N SER A 256 11.95 -35.62 -0.94
CA SER A 256 12.69 -36.66 -1.68
C SER A 256 14.19 -36.38 -1.73
N THR A 257 14.59 -35.11 -1.88
CA THR A 257 15.98 -34.71 -2.14
C THR A 257 16.74 -34.23 -0.92
N TYR A 258 16.07 -33.81 0.16
CA TYR A 258 16.76 -33.14 1.27
C TYR A 258 17.73 -34.04 2.05
N LYS A 259 17.24 -35.12 2.67
CA LYS A 259 18.10 -36.10 3.36
C LYS A 259 18.44 -37.24 2.42
N PRO A 260 19.66 -37.80 2.43
CA PRO A 260 19.99 -38.94 1.58
C PRO A 260 19.24 -40.22 1.98
N SER A 261 18.64 -40.93 1.01
CA SER A 261 17.87 -42.16 1.29
C SER A 261 18.72 -43.35 1.75
N TYR A 262 20.05 -43.30 1.59
CA TYR A 262 20.95 -44.35 2.07
C TYR A 262 21.21 -44.26 3.59
N GLU A 263 20.85 -43.15 4.24
CA GLU A 263 20.91 -43.03 5.69
C GLU A 263 19.68 -43.69 6.32
N LEU A 264 19.89 -44.83 6.98
CA LEU A 264 18.83 -45.66 7.58
C LEU A 264 17.97 -44.90 8.61
N SER A 265 18.53 -43.87 9.27
CA SER A 265 17.79 -43.01 10.19
C SER A 265 16.69 -42.19 9.51
N TRP A 266 16.86 -41.88 8.22
CA TRP A 266 15.96 -41.00 7.47
C TRP A 266 15.10 -41.71 6.43
N ASP A 267 15.46 -42.93 6.01
CA ASP A 267 14.70 -43.68 5.00
C ASP A 267 13.23 -43.91 5.44
N LYS A 268 13.02 -44.43 6.65
CA LYS A 268 11.66 -44.67 7.17
C LYS A 268 10.86 -43.37 7.37
N PRO A 269 11.37 -42.33 8.06
CA PRO A 269 10.68 -41.03 8.14
C PRO A 269 10.34 -40.43 6.78
N LYS A 270 11.28 -40.47 5.83
CA LYS A 270 11.06 -39.98 4.46
C LYS A 270 9.91 -40.72 3.77
N GLN A 271 9.91 -42.06 3.82
CA GLN A 271 8.84 -42.86 3.21
C GLN A 271 7.48 -42.58 3.87
N THR A 272 7.44 -42.40 5.19
CA THR A 272 6.22 -41.99 5.91
C THR A 272 5.73 -40.62 5.46
N LEU A 273 6.59 -39.61 5.40
CA LEU A 273 6.23 -38.27 4.93
C LEU A 273 5.70 -38.27 3.50
N LEU A 274 6.39 -38.96 2.56
CA LEU A 274 5.94 -39.07 1.17
C LEU A 274 4.60 -39.79 1.03
N SER A 275 4.41 -40.87 1.81
CA SER A 275 3.15 -41.60 1.85
C SER A 275 2.01 -40.73 2.36
N THR A 276 2.20 -40.04 3.49
CA THR A 276 1.17 -39.17 4.08
C THR A 276 0.87 -37.98 3.18
N LEU A 277 1.88 -37.33 2.60
CA LEU A 277 1.69 -36.26 1.62
C LEU A 277 0.81 -36.73 0.44
N ASN A 278 1.05 -37.95 -0.06
CA ASN A 278 0.28 -38.49 -1.16
C ASN A 278 -1.17 -38.84 -0.76
N TYR A 279 -1.36 -39.59 0.32
CA TYR A 279 -2.67 -40.13 0.70
C TYR A 279 -3.56 -39.14 1.44
N SER A 280 -2.99 -38.26 2.25
CA SER A 280 -3.74 -37.31 3.08
C SER A 280 -3.84 -35.90 2.50
N LEU A 281 -2.97 -35.52 1.55
CA LEU A 281 -3.03 -34.20 0.91
C LEU A 281 -3.28 -34.28 -0.60
N ARG A 282 -2.40 -34.94 -1.36
CA ARG A 282 -2.46 -34.95 -2.84
C ARG A 282 -3.73 -35.59 -3.39
N ILE A 283 -4.06 -36.82 -2.96
CA ILE A 283 -5.24 -37.53 -3.46
C ILE A 283 -6.54 -36.77 -3.08
N PRO A 284 -6.74 -36.33 -1.82
CA PRO A 284 -7.88 -35.51 -1.46
C PRO A 284 -7.98 -34.20 -2.25
N PHE A 285 -6.87 -33.47 -2.40
CA PHE A 285 -6.83 -32.26 -3.21
C PHE A 285 -7.27 -32.53 -4.66
N GLN A 286 -6.75 -33.59 -5.30
CA GLN A 286 -7.17 -33.96 -6.66
C GLN A 286 -8.65 -34.37 -6.75
N LYS A 287 -9.21 -35.00 -5.72
CA LYS A 287 -10.64 -35.35 -5.67
C LYS A 287 -11.49 -34.08 -5.61
N LEU A 288 -11.12 -33.13 -4.75
CA LEU A 288 -11.79 -31.84 -4.61
C LEU A 288 -11.78 -31.07 -5.93
N LEU A 289 -10.62 -30.98 -6.59
CA LEU A 289 -10.50 -30.34 -7.90
C LEU A 289 -11.40 -30.99 -8.96
N ARG A 290 -11.52 -32.32 -8.96
CA ARG A 290 -12.41 -33.05 -9.88
C ARG A 290 -13.88 -32.76 -9.60
N GLN A 291 -14.28 -32.59 -8.35
CA GLN A 291 -15.65 -32.23 -7.97
C GLN A 291 -16.01 -30.84 -8.53
N TYR A 292 -15.20 -29.82 -8.29
CA TYR A 292 -15.46 -28.49 -8.84
C TYR A 292 -15.43 -28.45 -10.37
N LYS A 293 -14.51 -29.20 -10.98
CA LYS A 293 -14.46 -29.32 -12.45
C LYS A 293 -15.71 -30.01 -13.02
N ALA A 294 -16.22 -31.05 -12.36
CA ALA A 294 -17.44 -31.74 -12.77
C ALA A 294 -18.67 -30.83 -12.70
N ASN A 295 -18.69 -29.91 -11.73
CA ASN A 295 -19.73 -28.90 -11.58
C ASN A 295 -19.57 -27.71 -12.54
N GLY A 296 -18.50 -27.67 -13.33
CA GLY A 296 -18.21 -26.57 -14.25
C GLY A 296 -17.77 -25.27 -13.56
N SER A 297 -17.48 -25.32 -12.26
CA SER A 297 -17.08 -24.17 -11.45
C SER A 297 -15.69 -23.69 -11.87
N ARG A 298 -15.58 -22.40 -12.18
CA ARG A 298 -14.30 -21.71 -12.36
C ARG A 298 -13.80 -21.04 -11.09
N ILE A 299 -14.76 -20.70 -10.23
CA ILE A 299 -14.57 -20.10 -8.92
C ILE A 299 -15.54 -20.84 -8.00
N ALA A 300 -15.08 -21.25 -6.83
CA ALA A 300 -15.92 -21.86 -5.81
C ALA A 300 -15.38 -21.54 -4.42
N MET A 301 -16.23 -21.65 -3.40
CA MET A 301 -15.77 -21.70 -2.02
C MET A 301 -15.63 -23.17 -1.61
N ALA A 302 -14.50 -23.51 -1.00
CA ALA A 302 -14.23 -24.79 -0.38
C ALA A 302 -14.44 -24.69 1.12
N THR A 303 -15.44 -25.44 1.58
CA THR A 303 -15.86 -25.50 2.98
C THR A 303 -15.28 -26.73 3.68
N SER A 304 -15.46 -26.79 5.01
CA SER A 304 -15.16 -27.99 5.79
C SER A 304 -15.87 -29.23 5.24
N ASP A 305 -17.13 -29.09 4.78
CA ASP A 305 -17.89 -30.19 4.19
C ASP A 305 -17.29 -30.68 2.87
N ASP A 306 -16.79 -29.76 2.04
CA ASP A 306 -16.09 -30.12 0.80
C ASP A 306 -14.78 -30.86 1.08
N PHE A 307 -13.99 -30.38 2.04
CA PHE A 307 -12.76 -31.07 2.46
C PHE A 307 -13.05 -32.47 3.00
N ASN A 308 -14.10 -32.62 3.82
CA ASN A 308 -14.55 -33.91 4.34
C ASN A 308 -15.01 -34.83 3.20
N ALA A 309 -15.79 -34.33 2.24
CA ALA A 309 -16.24 -35.08 1.07
C ALA A 309 -15.08 -35.52 0.14
N ALA A 310 -14.02 -34.70 0.07
CA ALA A 310 -12.80 -35.03 -0.64
C ALA A 310 -11.87 -36.00 0.14
N ALA A 311 -12.22 -36.31 1.39
CA ALA A 311 -11.49 -37.18 2.32
C ALA A 311 -10.13 -36.62 2.77
N PHE A 312 -10.06 -35.31 3.04
CA PHE A 312 -8.94 -34.76 3.81
C PHE A 312 -8.95 -35.35 5.23
N ASP A 313 -7.80 -35.83 5.67
CA ASP A 313 -7.65 -36.45 7.00
C ASP A 313 -6.77 -35.55 7.87
N TRP A 314 -7.40 -34.55 8.49
CA TRP A 314 -6.72 -33.57 9.34
C TRP A 314 -5.97 -34.23 10.51
N SER A 315 -6.51 -35.32 11.06
CA SER A 315 -5.88 -36.08 12.14
C SER A 315 -4.52 -36.70 11.78
N LYS A 316 -4.26 -36.88 10.48
CA LYS A 316 -2.95 -37.32 9.96
C LYS A 316 -2.11 -36.18 9.41
N LEU A 317 -2.74 -35.06 9.01
CA LEU A 317 -2.04 -33.90 8.51
C LEU A 317 -1.37 -33.08 9.63
N ASP A 318 -1.96 -33.05 10.84
CA ASP A 318 -1.31 -32.37 11.98
C ASP A 318 0.02 -33.06 12.36
N PRO A 319 0.07 -34.39 12.63
CA PRO A 319 1.34 -35.08 12.89
C PRO A 319 2.30 -35.07 11.71
N PHE A 320 1.78 -34.95 10.48
CA PHE A 320 2.61 -34.79 9.29
C PHE A 320 3.35 -33.45 9.31
N CYS A 321 2.68 -32.36 9.70
CA CYS A 321 3.31 -31.05 9.81
C CYS A 321 4.45 -31.07 10.84
N ASP A 322 4.22 -31.63 12.03
CA ASP A 322 5.26 -31.76 13.07
C ASP A 322 6.47 -32.58 12.58
N GLN A 323 6.21 -33.71 11.89
CA GLN A 323 7.27 -34.54 11.33
C GLN A 323 8.02 -33.84 10.21
N LEU A 324 7.32 -33.05 9.40
CA LEU A 324 7.89 -32.31 8.30
C LEU A 324 8.79 -31.18 8.83
N GLU A 325 8.35 -30.46 9.86
CA GLU A 325 9.16 -29.44 10.56
C GLU A 325 10.43 -30.06 11.13
N HIS A 326 10.33 -31.21 11.81
CA HIS A 326 11.50 -31.92 12.32
C HIS A 326 12.46 -32.38 11.20
N TYR A 327 11.90 -32.78 10.05
CA TYR A 327 12.69 -33.27 8.92
C TYR A 327 13.36 -32.16 8.11
N ALA A 328 12.63 -31.07 7.83
CA ALA A 328 12.97 -30.01 6.88
C ALA A 328 13.28 -28.64 7.52
N GLY A 329 12.85 -28.42 8.77
CA GLY A 329 12.97 -27.14 9.47
C GLY A 329 12.28 -26.00 8.70
N PRO A 330 12.90 -24.80 8.63
CA PRO A 330 12.31 -23.63 7.96
C PRO A 330 11.93 -23.81 6.47
N ARG A 331 12.38 -24.91 5.83
CA ARG A 331 12.05 -25.21 4.42
C ARG A 331 10.63 -25.74 4.25
N SER A 332 9.96 -26.11 5.32
CA SER A 332 8.59 -26.61 5.30
C SER A 332 7.55 -25.61 5.80
N ASP A 333 7.96 -24.43 6.26
CA ASP A 333 7.07 -23.46 6.92
C ASP A 333 5.86 -23.12 6.03
N GLU A 334 6.07 -22.84 4.74
CA GLU A 334 5.01 -22.45 3.81
C GLU A 334 3.93 -23.54 3.64
N ILE A 335 4.33 -24.81 3.53
CA ILE A 335 3.37 -25.92 3.36
C ILE A 335 2.69 -26.28 4.68
N ILE A 336 3.42 -26.22 5.81
CA ILE A 336 2.87 -26.44 7.15
C ILE A 336 1.80 -25.41 7.44
N GLU A 337 2.13 -24.13 7.20
CA GLU A 337 1.19 -23.04 7.35
C GLU A 337 -0.03 -23.22 6.46
N THR A 338 0.17 -23.51 5.18
CA THR A 338 -0.93 -23.71 4.23
C THR A 338 -1.89 -24.82 4.71
N VAL A 339 -1.36 -25.94 5.20
CA VAL A 339 -2.16 -27.04 5.75
C VAL A 339 -2.88 -26.61 7.04
N SER A 340 -2.20 -25.87 7.93
CA SER A 340 -2.77 -25.39 9.19
C SER A 340 -3.91 -24.39 8.99
N VAL A 341 -3.81 -23.52 7.99
CA VAL A 341 -4.83 -22.53 7.68
C VAL A 341 -6.03 -23.19 6.99
N LEU A 342 -5.78 -24.10 6.03
CA LEU A 342 -6.84 -24.85 5.34
C LEU A 342 -7.71 -25.70 6.27
N SER A 343 -7.16 -26.17 7.40
CA SER A 343 -7.94 -26.98 8.36
C SER A 343 -8.88 -26.15 9.23
N LYS A 344 -8.70 -24.82 9.27
CA LYS A 344 -9.43 -23.91 10.18
C LYS A 344 -10.39 -22.97 9.46
N GLN A 345 -10.15 -22.69 8.19
CA GLN A 345 -10.85 -21.65 7.44
C GLN A 345 -11.34 -22.15 6.07
N PRO A 346 -12.41 -21.57 5.52
CA PRO A 346 -12.77 -21.82 4.13
C PRO A 346 -11.66 -21.36 3.18
N ALA A 347 -11.65 -21.93 1.97
CA ALA A 347 -10.70 -21.56 0.92
C ALA A 347 -11.43 -21.13 -0.35
N ALA A 348 -10.86 -20.19 -1.09
CA ALA A 348 -11.32 -19.86 -2.42
C ALA A 348 -10.65 -20.78 -3.44
N TYR A 349 -11.45 -21.55 -4.18
CA TYR A 349 -11.00 -22.29 -5.35
C TYR A 349 -11.06 -21.38 -6.58
N GLN A 350 -9.96 -21.30 -7.32
CA GLN A 350 -9.86 -20.53 -8.56
C GLN A 350 -9.11 -21.32 -9.66
N ILE A 351 -9.41 -20.98 -10.93
CA ILE A 351 -8.70 -21.50 -12.10
C ILE A 351 -7.87 -20.38 -12.72
N GLY A 352 -6.57 -20.37 -12.43
CA GLY A 352 -5.57 -19.49 -13.04
C GLY A 352 -4.73 -20.23 -14.10
N GLN A 353 -3.40 -20.14 -13.98
CA GLN A 353 -2.47 -20.98 -14.76
C GLN A 353 -2.55 -22.46 -14.34
N GLU A 354 -2.85 -22.70 -13.07
CA GLU A 354 -3.20 -24.01 -12.53
C GLU A 354 -4.46 -23.89 -11.65
N HIS A 355 -4.94 -25.03 -11.19
CA HIS A 355 -6.02 -25.10 -10.21
C HIS A 355 -5.45 -24.88 -8.82
N GLU A 356 -6.06 -23.97 -8.06
CA GLU A 356 -5.53 -23.56 -6.76
C GLU A 356 -6.64 -23.34 -5.74
N LEU A 357 -6.29 -23.59 -4.48
CA LEU A 357 -7.01 -23.13 -3.31
C LEU A 357 -6.20 -22.02 -2.67
N THR A 358 -6.83 -20.88 -2.43
CA THR A 358 -6.24 -19.75 -1.71
C THR A 358 -6.99 -19.52 -0.42
N VAL A 359 -6.25 -19.27 0.66
CA VAL A 359 -6.80 -18.82 1.94
C VAL A 359 -6.15 -17.49 2.30
N PRO A 360 -6.77 -16.37 1.89
CA PRO A 360 -6.38 -15.05 2.35
C PRO A 360 -6.71 -14.88 3.83
N HIS A 361 -5.78 -14.38 4.61
CA HIS A 361 -5.99 -14.15 6.04
C HIS A 361 -5.16 -12.95 6.54
N CYS A 362 -5.66 -12.31 7.59
CA CYS A 362 -4.94 -11.27 8.32
C CYS A 362 -3.87 -11.91 9.22
N ARG A 363 -2.66 -11.36 9.19
CA ARG A 363 -1.57 -11.78 10.06
C ARG A 363 -1.80 -11.24 11.48
N PRO A 364 -1.69 -12.10 12.51
CA PRO A 364 -1.79 -11.63 13.89
C PRO A 364 -0.56 -10.79 14.25
N PHE A 365 -0.75 -9.83 15.14
CA PHE A 365 0.36 -9.11 15.76
C PHE A 365 1.01 -9.96 16.86
N ASP A 366 2.32 -9.80 17.03
CA ASP A 366 2.99 -10.35 18.21
C ASP A 366 2.61 -9.55 19.47
N ILE A 367 1.80 -10.15 20.34
CA ILE A 367 1.38 -9.57 21.62
C ILE A 367 1.96 -10.31 22.83
N ARG A 368 2.91 -11.22 22.62
CA ARG A 368 3.51 -12.03 23.70
C ARG A 368 4.38 -11.18 24.63
N ASP A 369 4.52 -11.67 25.86
CA ASP A 369 5.40 -11.12 26.89
C ASP A 369 5.21 -9.59 27.08
N ASP A 370 3.95 -9.15 27.05
CA ASP A 370 3.54 -7.74 27.21
C ASP A 370 4.12 -6.78 26.16
N LEU A 371 4.29 -7.24 24.90
CA LEU A 371 4.65 -6.34 23.81
C LEU A 371 3.54 -5.32 23.55
N ARG A 372 3.89 -4.03 23.63
CA ARG A 372 3.02 -2.94 23.19
C ARG A 372 3.45 -2.44 21.81
N THR A 373 2.53 -2.49 20.87
CA THR A 373 2.75 -2.11 19.47
C THR A 373 2.00 -0.82 19.16
N PHE A 374 2.72 0.21 18.73
CA PHE A 374 2.15 1.47 18.27
C PHE A 374 2.37 1.65 16.78
N ILE A 375 1.29 1.75 16.01
CA ILE A 375 1.34 1.97 14.56
C ILE A 375 1.00 3.42 14.28
N LEU A 376 1.92 4.15 13.68
CA LEU A 376 1.75 5.56 13.36
C LEU A 376 1.35 5.74 11.90
N SER A 377 0.06 5.66 11.59
CA SER A 377 -0.45 5.75 10.21
C SER A 377 -1.57 6.76 10.06
N GLY A 378 -1.32 7.81 9.28
CA GLY A 378 -2.33 8.82 8.96
C GLY A 378 -3.50 8.31 8.13
N SER A 379 -3.35 7.16 7.46
CA SER A 379 -4.38 6.56 6.62
C SER A 379 -5.08 5.37 7.26
N ALA A 380 -4.99 5.23 8.59
CA ALA A 380 -5.59 4.10 9.33
C ALA A 380 -7.09 3.92 9.03
N PHE A 381 -7.86 5.02 8.98
CA PHE A 381 -9.31 4.99 8.69
C PHE A 381 -9.68 4.50 7.27
N LEU A 382 -8.72 4.47 6.34
CA LEU A 382 -8.90 3.94 4.98
C LEU A 382 -8.26 2.56 4.81
N SER A 383 -7.79 1.95 5.90
CA SER A 383 -7.08 0.68 5.92
C SER A 383 -7.90 -0.30 6.78
N PRO A 384 -8.82 -1.09 6.17
CA PRO A 384 -9.65 -2.06 6.88
C PRO A 384 -8.86 -3.00 7.78
N GLU A 385 -7.63 -3.34 7.38
CA GLU A 385 -6.69 -4.16 8.14
C GLU A 385 -6.34 -3.60 9.53
N LEU A 386 -6.56 -2.31 9.76
CA LEU A 386 -6.41 -1.64 11.04
C LEU A 386 -7.76 -1.18 11.60
N TYR A 387 -8.57 -0.48 10.81
CA TYR A 387 -9.79 0.16 11.31
C TYR A 387 -10.93 -0.81 11.62
N GLU A 388 -11.05 -1.91 10.86
CA GLU A 388 -12.08 -2.93 11.09
C GLU A 388 -11.54 -4.07 11.97
N ASN A 389 -10.26 -4.04 12.35
CA ASN A 389 -9.60 -5.11 13.10
C ASN A 389 -9.91 -5.00 14.60
N PRO A 390 -10.58 -6.00 15.21
CA PRO A 390 -10.98 -5.94 16.61
C PRO A 390 -9.79 -6.01 17.59
N GLU A 391 -8.60 -6.42 17.14
CA GLU A 391 -7.39 -6.46 17.97
C GLU A 391 -6.64 -5.11 18.00
N VAL A 392 -7.10 -4.11 17.24
CA VAL A 392 -6.42 -2.82 17.08
C VAL A 392 -7.27 -1.71 17.67
N ASP A 393 -6.75 -1.05 18.69
CA ASP A 393 -7.35 0.18 19.20
C ASP A 393 -6.95 1.38 18.33
N ILE A 394 -7.90 2.28 18.08
CA ILE A 394 -7.67 3.54 17.35
C ILE A 394 -8.24 4.68 18.20
N PRO A 395 -7.39 5.34 19.00
CA PRO A 395 -7.81 6.48 19.82
C PRO A 395 -8.40 7.60 18.96
N SER A 396 -9.42 8.28 19.49
CA SER A 396 -9.98 9.46 18.86
C SER A 396 -8.93 10.56 18.73
N ALA A 397 -8.73 11.08 17.52
CA ALA A 397 -7.85 12.21 17.28
C ALA A 397 -8.65 13.47 16.96
N ASP A 398 -8.69 14.42 17.89
CA ASP A 398 -9.35 15.71 17.73
C ASP A 398 -8.33 16.80 17.33
N VAL A 399 -7.90 16.79 16.08
CA VAL A 399 -7.14 17.92 15.50
C VAL A 399 -8.00 18.69 14.51
N GLN A 400 -8.06 20.00 14.70
CA GLN A 400 -8.80 20.90 13.82
C GLN A 400 -7.89 21.39 12.70
N GLU A 401 -7.77 20.61 11.63
CA GLU A 401 -7.22 21.08 10.35
C GLU A 401 -8.36 21.40 9.38
N SER A 402 -8.22 22.51 8.65
CA SER A 402 -9.13 22.90 7.57
C SER A 402 -8.48 22.66 6.21
N TYR A 403 -9.22 22.03 5.30
CA TYR A 403 -8.83 21.74 3.94
C TYR A 403 -9.54 22.64 2.92
N GLN A 404 -10.10 23.80 3.32
CA GLN A 404 -10.77 24.76 2.41
C GLN A 404 -9.87 25.25 1.27
N ARG A 405 -8.55 25.19 1.45
CA ARG A 405 -7.56 25.54 0.42
C ARG A 405 -7.37 24.45 -0.64
N LEU A 406 -7.85 23.23 -0.40
CA LEU A 406 -7.84 22.15 -1.37
C LEU A 406 -9.09 22.22 -2.24
N THR A 407 -8.89 22.22 -3.56
CA THR A 407 -9.97 22.04 -4.53
C THR A 407 -9.76 20.73 -5.30
N ILE A 408 -10.74 19.83 -5.21
CA ILE A 408 -10.76 18.57 -5.95
C ILE A 408 -11.55 18.77 -7.24
N HIS A 409 -10.86 18.73 -8.38
CA HIS A 409 -11.45 18.79 -9.71
C HIS A 409 -11.60 17.39 -10.29
N VAL A 410 -12.82 17.00 -10.62
CA VAL A 410 -13.11 15.69 -11.22
C VAL A 410 -13.54 15.86 -12.67
N GLN A 411 -12.72 15.36 -13.60
CA GLN A 411 -13.07 15.31 -15.03
C GLN A 411 -14.00 14.11 -15.30
N ARG A 412 -15.29 14.40 -15.53
CA ARG A 412 -16.40 13.46 -15.80
C ARG A 412 -16.95 13.64 -17.21
N SER A 413 -16.27 13.15 -18.25
CA SER A 413 -16.80 13.28 -19.62
C SER A 413 -17.65 12.07 -20.04
N ASP A 414 -18.81 12.31 -20.64
CA ASP A 414 -19.63 11.25 -21.30
C ASP A 414 -18.93 10.63 -22.52
N THR A 415 -17.93 11.33 -23.04
CA THR A 415 -17.06 10.83 -24.10
C THR A 415 -16.07 9.82 -23.52
N ARG A 416 -15.67 8.80 -24.29
CA ARG A 416 -14.79 7.67 -23.88
C ARG A 416 -13.34 8.06 -23.47
N PHE A 417 -13.11 9.24 -22.92
CA PHE A 417 -11.83 9.65 -22.34
C PHE A 417 -11.65 8.95 -20.99
N SER A 418 -10.98 7.80 -21.03
CA SER A 418 -10.62 7.01 -19.86
C SER A 418 -9.11 6.90 -19.79
N VAL A 419 -8.55 7.03 -18.59
CA VAL A 419 -7.11 6.90 -18.31
C VAL A 419 -6.79 5.67 -17.46
N SER A 420 -7.64 4.63 -17.54
CA SER A 420 -7.30 3.34 -16.95
C SER A 420 -6.05 2.74 -17.61
N LYS A 421 -5.32 1.88 -16.90
CA LYS A 421 -4.13 1.20 -17.44
C LYS A 421 -4.44 0.50 -18.78
N THR A 422 -5.58 -0.17 -18.86
CA THR A 422 -6.08 -0.82 -20.09
C THR A 422 -6.42 0.18 -21.19
N ALA A 423 -7.05 1.32 -20.86
CA ALA A 423 -7.36 2.36 -21.84
C ALA A 423 -6.09 3.03 -22.39
N MET A 424 -5.08 3.26 -21.55
CA MET A 424 -3.79 3.85 -21.92
C MET A 424 -2.90 2.93 -22.77
N ALA A 425 -3.19 1.64 -22.85
CA ALA A 425 -2.55 0.75 -23.83
C ALA A 425 -2.79 1.24 -25.27
N ASN A 426 -3.94 1.88 -25.52
CA ASN A 426 -4.25 2.50 -26.81
C ASN A 426 -3.51 3.84 -26.98
N LYS A 427 -2.76 3.98 -28.09
CA LYS A 427 -2.02 5.20 -28.42
C LYS A 427 -2.92 6.43 -28.56
N THR A 428 -4.11 6.30 -29.13
CA THR A 428 -5.07 7.41 -29.24
C THR A 428 -5.43 7.96 -27.86
N THR A 429 -5.69 7.08 -26.88
CA THR A 429 -6.00 7.51 -25.50
C THR A 429 -4.85 8.33 -24.92
N ARG A 430 -3.60 7.89 -25.13
CA ARG A 430 -2.42 8.62 -24.66
C ARG A 430 -2.27 9.97 -25.34
N ASN A 431 -2.50 10.06 -26.65
CA ASN A 431 -2.50 11.34 -27.35
C ASN A 431 -3.55 12.31 -26.78
N VAL A 432 -4.78 11.83 -26.55
CA VAL A 432 -5.86 12.65 -25.98
C VAL A 432 -5.48 13.14 -24.58
N LEU A 433 -4.89 12.27 -23.75
CA LEU A 433 -4.39 12.63 -22.43
C LEU A 433 -3.28 13.68 -22.52
N THR A 434 -2.32 13.53 -23.44
CA THR A 434 -1.28 14.53 -23.68
C THR A 434 -1.91 15.88 -24.03
N VAL A 435 -2.85 15.91 -24.97
CA VAL A 435 -3.56 17.15 -25.34
C VAL A 435 -4.30 17.75 -24.15
N TRP A 436 -4.96 16.93 -23.34
CA TRP A 436 -5.64 17.38 -22.12
C TRP A 436 -4.66 17.99 -21.12
N LEU A 437 -3.52 17.33 -20.88
CA LEU A 437 -2.46 17.83 -20.00
C LEU A 437 -1.89 19.15 -20.52
N LYS A 438 -1.59 19.28 -21.82
CA LYS A 438 -1.12 20.53 -22.42
C LYS A 438 -2.12 21.67 -22.25
N ASN A 439 -3.41 21.39 -22.41
CA ASN A 439 -4.47 22.39 -22.20
C ASN A 439 -4.50 22.87 -20.73
N LYS A 440 -4.43 21.94 -19.75
CA LYS A 440 -4.41 22.30 -18.33
C LYS A 440 -3.13 23.02 -17.93
N LEU A 441 -1.97 22.51 -18.33
CA LEU A 441 -0.67 23.07 -17.99
C LEU A 441 -0.45 24.47 -18.57
N SER A 442 -1.03 24.76 -19.75
CA SER A 442 -1.02 26.11 -20.34
C SER A 442 -1.60 27.18 -19.41
N GLY A 443 -2.64 26.82 -18.65
CA GLY A 443 -3.30 27.72 -17.68
C GLY A 443 -2.60 27.79 -16.32
N MET A 444 -1.53 27.01 -16.09
CA MET A 444 -0.87 26.84 -14.79
C MET A 444 0.51 27.52 -14.72
N ALA A 445 0.65 28.70 -15.33
CA ALA A 445 1.91 29.44 -15.23
C ALA A 445 2.19 29.87 -13.78
N GLY A 446 3.41 29.61 -13.30
CA GLY A 446 3.83 29.93 -11.93
C GLY A 446 3.52 28.85 -10.88
N HIS A 447 2.74 27.83 -11.24
CA HIS A 447 2.46 26.67 -10.38
C HIS A 447 3.57 25.61 -10.47
N GLN A 448 3.64 24.74 -9.47
CA GLN A 448 4.49 23.55 -9.49
C GLN A 448 3.59 22.31 -9.54
N VAL A 449 3.69 21.56 -10.63
CA VAL A 449 2.71 20.53 -10.99
C VAL A 449 3.31 19.14 -10.87
N LEU A 450 2.71 18.33 -9.99
CA LEU A 450 3.00 16.91 -9.84
C LEU A 450 2.04 16.09 -10.68
N VAL A 451 2.50 15.62 -11.85
CA VAL A 451 1.72 14.70 -12.69
C VAL A 451 2.16 13.26 -12.42
N VAL A 452 1.22 12.42 -11.96
CA VAL A 452 1.48 11.00 -11.64
C VAL A 452 0.75 10.09 -12.61
N THR A 453 1.45 9.10 -13.15
CA THR A 453 0.88 8.14 -14.13
C THR A 453 1.40 6.70 -13.92
N TYR A 454 1.16 5.80 -14.86
CA TYR A 454 1.71 4.44 -14.80
C TYR A 454 3.17 4.41 -15.31
N LYS A 455 4.02 3.60 -14.66
CA LYS A 455 5.46 3.46 -14.98
C LYS A 455 5.75 3.31 -16.47
N GLY A 456 4.94 2.51 -17.18
CA GLY A 456 5.12 2.24 -18.61
C GLY A 456 4.91 3.44 -19.54
N TYR A 457 4.24 4.51 -19.09
CA TYR A 457 3.93 5.70 -19.90
C TYR A 457 4.59 6.97 -19.38
N ALA A 458 5.28 6.90 -18.24
CA ALA A 458 5.81 8.07 -17.55
C ALA A 458 6.87 8.84 -18.37
N LYS A 459 7.78 8.13 -19.03
CA LYS A 459 8.77 8.75 -19.93
C LYS A 459 8.15 9.28 -21.23
N GLU A 460 7.24 8.52 -21.85
CA GLU A 460 6.54 8.95 -23.08
C GLU A 460 5.78 10.27 -22.86
N LEU A 461 5.07 10.38 -21.74
CA LEU A 461 4.35 11.60 -21.39
C LEU A 461 5.29 12.74 -20.99
N TRP A 462 6.39 12.45 -20.27
CA TRP A 462 7.42 13.45 -19.95
C TRP A 462 7.97 14.11 -21.23
N ASP A 463 8.38 13.31 -22.21
CA ASP A 463 8.97 13.81 -23.46
C ASP A 463 7.94 14.63 -24.26
N ALA A 464 6.67 14.20 -24.26
CA ALA A 464 5.58 14.90 -24.95
C ALA A 464 5.20 16.25 -24.31
N LEU A 465 5.59 16.48 -23.06
CA LEU A 465 5.33 17.69 -22.27
C LEU A 465 6.58 18.56 -22.07
N SER A 466 7.58 18.43 -22.94
CA SER A 466 8.85 19.17 -22.87
C SER A 466 8.72 20.70 -22.75
N GLU A 467 7.69 21.27 -23.35
CA GLU A 467 7.39 22.71 -23.26
C GLU A 467 6.92 23.17 -21.86
N PHE A 468 6.61 22.23 -20.96
CA PHE A 468 6.14 22.48 -19.58
C PHE A 468 7.12 21.95 -18.52
N HIS A 469 8.36 21.58 -18.89
CA HIS A 469 9.34 21.09 -17.91
C HIS A 469 9.75 22.14 -16.86
N ASP A 470 9.50 23.42 -17.12
CA ASP A 470 9.71 24.54 -16.18
C ASP A 470 8.82 24.46 -14.93
N ARG A 471 7.66 23.78 -15.04
CA ARG A 471 6.66 23.66 -13.96
C ARG A 471 6.38 22.23 -13.52
N LEU A 472 6.83 21.23 -14.27
CA LEU A 472 6.60 19.82 -13.94
C LEU A 472 7.65 19.32 -12.93
N ILE A 473 7.19 18.66 -11.88
CA ILE A 473 8.09 18.00 -10.93
C ILE A 473 8.45 16.59 -11.49
N PRO A 474 9.73 16.33 -11.82
CA PRO A 474 10.20 15.05 -12.33
C PRO A 474 10.26 13.97 -11.25
N LEU A 475 10.32 12.71 -11.70
CA LEU A 475 10.64 11.56 -10.86
C LEU A 475 12.01 11.76 -10.19
N GLN A 476 12.09 11.55 -8.87
CA GLN A 476 13.38 11.49 -8.19
C GLN A 476 13.96 10.07 -8.18
N ALA A 477 15.28 9.98 -8.16
CA ALA A 477 15.98 8.73 -7.96
C ALA A 477 16.12 8.40 -6.46
N ASP A 478 15.98 7.11 -6.11
CA ASP A 478 16.13 6.63 -4.72
C ASP A 478 17.58 6.65 -4.22
N ASP A 479 18.55 6.80 -5.13
CA ASP A 479 20.00 6.74 -4.90
C ASP A 479 20.67 8.12 -4.79
N ASN A 480 19.88 9.19 -4.61
CA ASN A 480 20.34 10.58 -4.62
C ASN A 480 21.06 11.02 -5.93
N SER A 481 20.96 10.27 -7.04
CA SER A 481 21.55 10.64 -8.35
C SER A 481 20.86 11.82 -9.05
N GLY A 482 19.90 12.44 -8.36
CA GLY A 482 19.14 13.58 -8.85
C GLY A 482 17.88 13.18 -9.63
N PRO A 483 17.24 14.16 -10.28
CA PRO A 483 15.98 13.93 -10.98
C PRO A 483 16.15 13.11 -12.26
N LYS A 484 15.22 12.18 -12.52
CA LYS A 484 15.15 11.40 -13.75
C LYS A 484 14.26 12.10 -14.78
N GLU A 485 14.61 11.97 -16.06
CA GLU A 485 13.81 12.42 -17.21
C GLU A 485 12.57 11.53 -17.40
N SER A 486 11.64 11.62 -16.46
CA SER A 486 10.39 10.86 -16.43
C SER A 486 9.42 11.53 -15.47
N LEU A 487 8.12 11.40 -15.73
CA LEU A 487 7.10 11.72 -14.74
C LEU A 487 7.19 10.75 -13.54
N PRO A 488 6.78 11.19 -12.34
CA PRO A 488 6.48 10.31 -11.23
C PRO A 488 5.40 9.28 -11.58
N TYR A 489 5.43 8.12 -10.95
CA TYR A 489 4.47 7.04 -11.22
C TYR A 489 3.99 6.32 -9.96
N PHE A 490 2.81 5.71 -10.05
CA PHE A 490 2.22 4.93 -8.95
C PHE A 490 3.17 3.82 -8.48
N GLY A 491 3.46 3.79 -7.17
CA GLY A 491 4.42 2.85 -6.57
C GLY A 491 5.90 3.21 -6.72
N GLY A 492 6.25 4.36 -7.30
CA GLY A 492 7.64 4.80 -7.49
C GLY A 492 7.93 6.20 -6.98
N MET A 493 7.23 6.66 -5.95
CA MET A 493 7.36 8.03 -5.42
C MET A 493 8.02 8.07 -4.04
N ASN A 494 8.71 7.01 -3.62
CA ASN A 494 9.34 6.99 -2.31
C ASN A 494 10.51 8.01 -2.27
N GLY A 495 10.75 8.61 -1.09
CA GLY A 495 12.02 9.30 -0.83
C GLY A 495 12.19 10.77 -1.27
N SER A 496 11.22 11.43 -1.91
CA SER A 496 11.41 12.82 -2.36
C SER A 496 10.67 13.88 -1.53
N ASN A 497 11.42 14.81 -0.94
CA ASN A 497 10.88 16.04 -0.35
C ASN A 497 10.44 17.05 -1.42
N ARG A 498 10.91 16.91 -2.67
CA ARG A 498 10.63 17.85 -3.77
C ARG A 498 9.17 17.87 -4.19
N TYR A 499 8.44 16.78 -3.93
CA TYR A 499 7.00 16.75 -4.17
C TYR A 499 6.24 17.76 -3.28
N ASN A 500 6.81 18.17 -2.14
CA ASN A 500 6.22 19.17 -1.25
C ASN A 500 6.23 20.58 -1.86
N GLU A 501 6.88 20.78 -3.01
CA GLU A 501 6.81 22.01 -3.79
C GLU A 501 5.52 22.09 -4.61
N ALA A 502 4.83 20.97 -4.81
CA ALA A 502 3.64 20.92 -5.65
C ALA A 502 2.46 21.66 -5.03
N ASP A 503 1.87 22.59 -5.76
CA ASP A 503 0.56 23.21 -5.45
C ASP A 503 -0.56 22.64 -6.34
N CYS A 504 -0.21 21.84 -7.34
CA CYS A 504 -1.15 21.14 -8.19
C CYS A 504 -0.74 19.68 -8.37
N VAL A 505 -1.66 18.76 -8.10
CA VAL A 505 -1.49 17.32 -8.30
C VAL A 505 -2.44 16.85 -9.39
N ILE A 506 -1.91 16.19 -10.42
CA ILE A 506 -2.71 15.63 -11.52
C ILE A 506 -2.52 14.11 -11.56
N CYS A 507 -3.61 13.38 -11.33
CA CYS A 507 -3.64 11.93 -11.45
C CYS A 507 -4.01 11.53 -12.88
N ALA A 508 -2.99 11.26 -13.69
CA ALA A 508 -3.10 10.74 -15.06
C ALA A 508 -3.29 9.21 -15.04
N GLY A 509 -4.38 8.78 -14.42
CA GLY A 509 -4.67 7.39 -14.06
C GLY A 509 -5.00 7.26 -12.57
N LEU A 510 -5.24 6.04 -12.12
CA LEU A 510 -5.36 5.72 -10.70
C LEU A 510 -4.56 4.46 -10.43
N GLY A 511 -3.79 4.45 -9.33
CA GLY A 511 -3.09 3.27 -8.85
C GLY A 511 -4.09 2.12 -8.66
N ARG A 512 -3.75 0.94 -9.19
CA ARG A 512 -4.57 -0.26 -9.01
C ARG A 512 -3.67 -1.48 -8.85
N PHE A 513 -4.01 -2.32 -7.89
CA PHE A 513 -3.57 -3.71 -7.85
C PHE A 513 -4.33 -4.57 -8.87
N ASP A 514 -3.87 -5.80 -9.04
CA ASP A 514 -4.57 -6.81 -9.80
C ASP A 514 -5.86 -7.24 -9.07
N SER A 515 -6.89 -7.66 -9.81
CA SER A 515 -8.21 -8.01 -9.23
C SER A 515 -8.14 -9.06 -8.11
N GLU A 516 -7.23 -10.01 -8.25
CA GLU A 516 -6.98 -11.06 -7.25
C GLU A 516 -6.53 -10.47 -5.89
N GLU A 517 -5.71 -9.42 -5.91
CA GLU A 517 -5.25 -8.75 -4.69
C GLU A 517 -6.42 -8.14 -3.90
N TYR A 518 -7.37 -7.49 -4.58
CA TYR A 518 -8.54 -6.92 -3.91
C TYR A 518 -9.47 -7.98 -3.34
N PHE A 519 -9.64 -9.09 -4.06
CA PHE A 519 -10.38 -10.25 -3.57
C PHE A 519 -9.73 -10.85 -2.33
N ASN A 520 -8.41 -11.06 -2.37
CA ASN A 520 -7.67 -11.57 -1.23
C ASN A 520 -7.74 -10.63 -0.03
N ARG A 521 -7.61 -9.31 -0.23
CA ARG A 521 -7.77 -8.32 0.86
C ARG A 521 -9.18 -8.32 1.44
N ALA A 522 -10.21 -8.37 0.60
CA ALA A 522 -11.60 -8.39 1.04
C ALA A 522 -11.89 -9.59 1.94
N LEU A 523 -11.34 -10.78 1.62
CA LEU A 523 -11.49 -11.97 2.44
C LEU A 523 -10.55 -12.02 3.66
N ALA A 524 -9.33 -11.50 3.51
CA ALA A 524 -8.34 -11.52 4.59
C ALA A 524 -8.73 -10.59 5.75
N PHE A 525 -9.40 -9.47 5.46
CA PHE A 525 -9.84 -8.48 6.43
C PHE A 525 -11.35 -8.59 6.74
N ASP A 526 -11.93 -9.76 6.49
CA ASP A 526 -13.35 -10.05 6.77
C ASP A 526 -13.57 -10.45 8.24
N PHE A 527 -13.46 -9.48 9.14
CA PHE A 527 -13.56 -9.73 10.59
C PHE A 527 -14.99 -10.08 11.05
N ASP A 528 -16.02 -9.70 10.28
CA ASP A 528 -17.43 -9.97 10.59
C ASP A 528 -18.04 -11.13 9.80
N GLY A 529 -17.29 -11.70 8.84
CA GLY A 529 -17.72 -12.81 7.98
C GLY A 529 -18.62 -12.40 6.81
N SER A 530 -18.83 -11.10 6.58
CA SER A 530 -19.73 -10.62 5.52
C SER A 530 -19.18 -10.86 4.12
N ALA A 531 -17.87 -10.73 3.91
CA ALA A 531 -17.25 -10.93 2.59
C ALA A 531 -17.23 -12.40 2.17
N TRP A 532 -16.91 -13.31 3.09
CA TRP A 532 -17.03 -14.76 2.88
C TRP A 532 -18.49 -15.17 2.64
N GLY A 533 -19.43 -14.60 3.39
CA GLY A 533 -20.85 -14.83 3.17
C GLY A 533 -21.34 -14.35 1.79
N GLU A 534 -20.89 -13.18 1.33
CA GLU A 534 -21.18 -12.69 -0.03
C GLU A 534 -20.60 -13.63 -1.09
N PHE A 535 -19.34 -14.04 -0.92
CA PHE A 535 -18.66 -14.94 -1.84
C PHE A 535 -19.36 -16.30 -1.95
N GLU A 536 -19.77 -16.88 -0.82
CA GLU A 536 -20.55 -18.12 -0.78
C GLU A 536 -21.82 -18.00 -1.63
N GLN A 537 -22.61 -16.94 -1.41
CA GLN A 537 -23.86 -16.72 -2.14
C GLN A 537 -23.61 -16.53 -3.64
N ALA A 538 -22.56 -15.80 -4.02
CA ALA A 538 -22.19 -15.62 -5.42
C ALA A 538 -21.80 -16.94 -6.09
N CYS A 539 -21.11 -17.83 -5.37
CA CYS A 539 -20.73 -19.15 -5.89
C CYS A 539 -21.93 -20.09 -6.13
N LEU A 540 -23.10 -19.83 -5.53
CA LEU A 540 -24.33 -20.57 -5.81
C LEU A 540 -24.94 -20.21 -7.18
N ASP A 541 -24.60 -19.04 -7.75
CA ASP A 541 -25.04 -18.63 -9.08
C ASP A 541 -24.16 -19.28 -10.17
N PRO A 542 -24.72 -20.16 -11.02
CA PRO A 542 -23.98 -20.75 -12.13
C PRO A 542 -23.49 -19.74 -13.16
N SER A 543 -23.91 -18.47 -13.12
CA SER A 543 -23.46 -17.38 -14.00
C SER A 543 -22.23 -16.63 -13.46
N PHE A 544 -21.89 -16.79 -12.18
CA PHE A 544 -20.77 -16.10 -11.55
C PHE A 544 -19.42 -16.55 -12.13
N ARG A 545 -18.63 -15.60 -12.63
CA ARG A 545 -17.37 -15.88 -13.34
C ARG A 545 -16.21 -14.98 -12.92
N ASN A 546 -16.47 -13.91 -12.17
CA ASN A 546 -15.47 -12.90 -11.86
C ASN A 546 -15.69 -12.35 -10.44
N THR A 547 -14.64 -12.40 -9.62
CA THR A 547 -14.67 -11.86 -8.26
C THR A 547 -14.81 -10.33 -8.22
N ASP A 548 -14.47 -9.61 -9.30
CA ASP A 548 -14.67 -8.15 -9.39
C ASP A 548 -16.15 -7.71 -9.31
N ASP A 549 -17.07 -8.65 -9.52
CA ASP A 549 -18.51 -8.39 -9.46
C ASP A 549 -19.02 -8.33 -8.00
N LEU A 550 -18.22 -8.81 -7.04
CA LEU A 550 -18.55 -8.78 -5.60
C LEU A 550 -18.43 -7.35 -5.04
N ALA A 551 -19.42 -6.94 -4.25
CA ALA A 551 -19.46 -5.66 -3.56
C ALA A 551 -18.29 -5.51 -2.57
N CYS A 552 -17.95 -6.56 -1.81
CA CYS A 552 -16.80 -6.53 -0.89
C CYS A 552 -15.48 -6.22 -1.63
N VAL A 553 -15.28 -6.77 -2.83
CA VAL A 553 -14.11 -6.51 -3.68
C VAL A 553 -14.11 -5.07 -4.21
N GLN A 554 -15.28 -4.56 -4.59
CA GLN A 554 -15.43 -3.18 -5.04
C GLN A 554 -15.16 -2.18 -3.90
N LYS A 555 -15.68 -2.43 -2.70
CA LYS A 555 -15.42 -1.66 -1.47
C LYS A 555 -13.91 -1.61 -1.20
N MET A 556 -13.26 -2.78 -1.15
CA MET A 556 -11.83 -2.88 -0.88
C MET A 556 -10.98 -2.14 -1.92
N ARG A 557 -11.36 -2.26 -3.20
CA ARG A 557 -10.73 -1.52 -4.30
C ARG A 557 -10.87 0.00 -4.11
N ASN A 558 -12.08 0.48 -3.79
CA ASN A 558 -12.34 1.91 -3.66
C ASN A 558 -11.62 2.51 -2.44
N LEU A 559 -11.61 1.81 -1.30
CA LEU A 559 -10.85 2.22 -0.11
C LEU A 559 -9.35 2.29 -0.37
N THR A 560 -8.78 1.27 -1.00
CA THR A 560 -7.35 1.24 -1.36
C THR A 560 -6.99 2.40 -2.28
N MET A 561 -7.81 2.67 -3.31
CA MET A 561 -7.58 3.77 -4.24
C MET A 561 -7.69 5.14 -3.54
N ALA A 562 -8.66 5.30 -2.62
CA ALA A 562 -8.80 6.51 -1.83
C ALA A 562 -7.60 6.73 -0.91
N ARG A 563 -7.12 5.68 -0.24
CA ARG A 563 -5.90 5.71 0.59
C ARG A 563 -4.70 6.21 -0.19
N ASP A 564 -4.42 5.62 -1.35
CA ASP A 564 -3.28 5.99 -2.18
C ASP A 564 -3.39 7.45 -2.67
N LEU A 565 -4.60 7.91 -2.99
CA LEU A 565 -4.84 9.31 -3.38
C LEU A 565 -4.62 10.27 -2.21
N VAL A 566 -5.14 9.98 -1.02
CA VAL A 566 -4.95 10.81 0.17
C VAL A 566 -3.46 10.92 0.50
N GLN A 567 -2.74 9.80 0.50
CA GLN A 567 -1.29 9.79 0.70
C GLN A 567 -0.55 10.58 -0.38
N LEU A 568 -0.98 10.49 -1.64
CA LEU A 568 -0.40 11.26 -2.75
C LEU A 568 -0.63 12.77 -2.57
N VAL A 569 -1.83 13.19 -2.20
CA VAL A 569 -2.14 14.61 -1.98
C VAL A 569 -1.29 15.15 -0.83
N PHE A 570 -1.07 14.38 0.23
CA PHE A 570 -0.16 14.75 1.32
C PHE A 570 1.33 14.76 0.94
N ARG A 571 1.71 14.43 -0.30
CA ARG A 571 3.06 14.69 -0.81
C ARG A 571 3.23 16.12 -1.31
N SER A 572 2.14 16.81 -1.61
CA SER A 572 2.12 18.21 -2.06
C SER A 572 2.29 19.19 -0.90
N THR A 573 2.28 20.49 -1.21
CA THR A 573 2.21 21.60 -0.24
C THR A 573 1.01 21.48 0.72
N LEU A 574 0.00 20.63 0.43
CA LEU A 574 -1.08 20.33 1.38
C LEU A 574 -0.54 19.81 2.72
N ARG A 575 0.61 19.12 2.72
CA ARG A 575 1.31 18.62 3.92
C ARG A 575 1.68 19.73 4.91
N ASN A 576 1.87 20.95 4.43
CA ASN A 576 2.20 22.09 5.26
C ASN A 576 0.91 22.62 5.89
N HIS A 577 0.50 21.96 6.97
CA HIS A 577 -0.73 22.29 7.70
C HIS A 577 -0.75 23.74 8.19
N GLY A 578 -1.93 24.34 8.23
CA GLY A 578 -2.09 25.78 8.51
C GLY A 578 -1.63 26.71 7.37
N GLY A 579 -1.15 26.17 6.25
CA GLY A 579 -0.86 26.93 5.03
C GLY A 579 -2.12 27.60 4.46
N LYS A 580 -1.93 28.70 3.71
CA LYS A 580 -3.03 29.46 3.09
C LYS A 580 -3.05 29.37 1.56
N GLU A 581 -2.01 28.78 0.99
CA GLU A 581 -1.85 28.67 -0.46
C GLU A 581 -2.83 27.62 -1.02
N PRO A 582 -3.56 27.96 -2.09
CA PRO A 582 -4.46 27.01 -2.74
C PRO A 582 -3.73 25.78 -3.26
N VAL A 583 -4.37 24.62 -3.15
CA VAL A 583 -3.88 23.35 -3.70
C VAL A 583 -4.97 22.74 -4.58
N SER A 584 -4.60 22.29 -5.78
CA SER A 584 -5.54 21.63 -6.69
C SER A 584 -5.22 20.15 -6.84
N LEU A 585 -6.24 19.30 -6.74
CA LEU A 585 -6.18 17.88 -7.12
C LEU A 585 -7.04 17.64 -8.36
N TRP A 586 -6.44 17.12 -9.43
CA TRP A 586 -7.14 16.75 -10.65
C TRP A 586 -7.25 15.24 -10.78
N LEU A 587 -8.49 14.74 -10.81
CA LEU A 587 -8.82 13.33 -11.02
C LEU A 587 -9.55 13.15 -12.35
N ILE A 588 -9.21 12.12 -13.12
CA ILE A 588 -9.84 11.83 -14.41
C ILE A 588 -10.65 10.54 -14.29
N GLN A 589 -11.98 10.65 -14.38
CA GLN A 589 -12.92 9.52 -14.31
C GLN A 589 -12.72 8.57 -13.11
N PRO A 590 -12.53 9.06 -11.87
CA PRO A 590 -12.47 8.19 -10.70
C PRO A 590 -13.82 7.50 -10.42
N PRO A 591 -13.87 6.33 -9.78
CA PRO A 591 -15.12 5.82 -9.22
C PRO A 591 -15.72 6.84 -8.22
N GLU A 592 -17.05 6.96 -8.16
CA GLU A 592 -17.72 7.93 -7.29
C GLU A 592 -17.41 7.71 -5.80
N GLU A 593 -17.41 6.46 -5.36
CA GLU A 593 -17.10 6.09 -3.98
C GLU A 593 -15.65 6.45 -3.59
N VAL A 594 -14.70 6.42 -4.53
CA VAL A 594 -13.34 6.90 -4.29
C VAL A 594 -13.32 8.40 -4.01
N VAL A 595 -14.08 9.20 -4.78
CA VAL A 595 -14.18 10.65 -4.57
C VAL A 595 -14.82 10.95 -3.22
N MET A 596 -15.85 10.19 -2.85
CA MET A 596 -16.51 10.29 -1.54
C MET A 596 -15.50 10.10 -0.39
N HIS A 597 -14.76 8.99 -0.38
CA HIS A 597 -13.78 8.72 0.69
C HIS A 597 -12.64 9.75 0.74
N VAL A 598 -12.17 10.23 -0.42
CA VAL A 598 -11.15 11.29 -0.47
C VAL A 598 -11.70 12.59 0.13
N ARG A 599 -12.95 12.96 -0.17
CA ARG A 599 -13.61 14.15 0.41
C ARG A 599 -13.87 14.02 1.91
N GLU A 600 -14.22 12.83 2.38
CA GLU A 600 -14.39 12.56 3.82
C GLU A 600 -13.06 12.70 4.58
N SER A 601 -11.96 12.33 3.94
CA SER A 601 -10.60 12.48 4.49
C SER A 601 -10.14 13.95 4.54
N PHE A 602 -10.59 14.76 3.58
CA PHE A 602 -10.30 16.20 3.50
C PHE A 602 -11.55 17.02 3.81
N ARG A 603 -12.05 16.94 5.06
CA ARG A 603 -13.22 17.70 5.52
C ARG A 603 -13.11 19.17 5.13
N ASP A 604 -14.20 19.74 4.64
CA ASP A 604 -14.35 21.14 4.17
C ASP A 604 -13.60 21.56 2.89
N CYS A 605 -12.98 20.61 2.17
CA CYS A 605 -12.41 20.87 0.85
C CYS A 605 -13.46 21.29 -0.19
N GLN A 606 -13.02 22.05 -1.19
CA GLN A 606 -13.84 22.39 -2.36
C GLN A 606 -13.86 21.23 -3.36
N HIS A 607 -14.95 21.11 -4.11
CA HIS A 607 -15.12 20.03 -5.10
C HIS A 607 -15.95 20.50 -6.29
N ASP A 608 -15.41 20.31 -7.49
CA ASP A 608 -16.06 20.64 -8.75
C ASP A 608 -15.98 19.49 -9.75
N GLU A 609 -17.11 19.18 -10.39
CA GLU A 609 -17.17 18.25 -11.51
C GLU A 609 -17.13 18.99 -12.84
N ILE A 610 -16.25 18.55 -13.74
CA ILE A 610 -16.04 19.14 -15.06
C ILE A 610 -16.46 18.11 -16.11
N SER A 611 -17.58 18.37 -16.78
CA SER A 611 -18.13 17.45 -17.78
C SER A 611 -17.59 17.69 -19.20
N GLU A 612 -17.25 18.94 -19.50
CA GLU A 612 -16.77 19.34 -20.81
C GLU A 612 -15.28 19.00 -21.00
N LEU A 613 -14.93 18.54 -22.20
CA LEU A 613 -13.54 18.35 -22.62
C LEU A 613 -13.11 19.51 -23.54
N PRO A 614 -11.83 19.91 -23.49
CA PRO A 614 -11.27 20.84 -24.46
C PRO A 614 -11.54 20.37 -25.90
N PHE A 615 -11.77 21.32 -26.81
CA PHE A 615 -12.06 21.04 -28.22
C PHE A 615 -10.97 20.17 -28.85
N GLU A 616 -9.71 20.43 -28.53
CA GLU A 616 -8.55 19.70 -29.03
C GLU A 616 -8.61 18.23 -28.61
N CYS A 617 -9.05 17.93 -27.38
CA CYS A 617 -9.26 16.57 -26.90
C CYS A 617 -10.39 15.88 -27.67
N LEU A 618 -11.51 16.58 -27.91
CA LEU A 618 -12.63 16.06 -28.69
C LEU A 618 -12.22 15.76 -30.14
N SER A 619 -11.41 16.64 -30.73
CA SER A 619 -10.85 16.49 -32.07
C SER A 619 -9.94 15.25 -32.16
N GLU A 620 -9.01 15.10 -31.22
CA GLU A 620 -8.09 13.96 -31.17
C GLU A 620 -8.83 12.62 -30.95
N LEU A 621 -9.84 12.62 -30.05
CA LEU A 621 -10.73 11.46 -29.83
C LEU A 621 -11.45 11.03 -31.10
N ALA A 622 -11.92 12.00 -31.89
CA ALA A 622 -12.63 11.71 -33.13
C ALA A 622 -11.68 11.30 -34.25
N ALA A 623 -10.48 11.89 -34.31
CA ALA A 623 -9.43 11.55 -35.29
C ALA A 623 -9.02 10.08 -35.18
N GLY A 624 -8.81 9.58 -33.96
CA GLY A 624 -8.40 8.20 -33.71
C GLY A 624 -9.49 7.12 -33.81
N ARG A 625 -10.77 7.49 -34.07
CA ARG A 625 -11.84 6.50 -34.28
C ARG A 625 -11.81 5.93 -35.70
N THR A 626 -11.64 4.62 -35.79
CA THR A 626 -11.77 3.84 -37.04
C THR A 626 -12.97 2.92 -37.03
N PHE A 627 -13.65 2.77 -38.16
CA PHE A 627 -14.69 1.76 -38.40
C PHE A 627 -14.19 0.81 -39.50
N GLN A 628 -14.13 -0.49 -39.20
CA GLN A 628 -13.55 -1.52 -40.09
C GLN A 628 -12.16 -1.13 -40.65
N GLY A 629 -11.30 -0.55 -39.81
CA GLY A 629 -9.95 -0.10 -40.18
C GLY A 629 -9.89 1.19 -41.01
N LYS A 630 -11.01 1.86 -41.29
CA LYS A 630 -11.07 3.12 -42.04
C LYS A 630 -11.47 4.31 -41.14
N PRO A 631 -10.98 5.54 -41.40
CA PRO A 631 -11.41 6.73 -40.66
C PRO A 631 -12.91 6.95 -40.75
N THR A 632 -13.55 7.30 -39.63
CA THR A 632 -14.97 7.66 -39.61
C THR A 632 -15.25 8.94 -40.40
N HIS A 633 -16.51 9.18 -40.79
CA HIS A 633 -16.88 10.41 -41.46
C HIS A 633 -16.61 11.66 -40.59
N ALA A 634 -16.80 11.57 -39.27
CA ALA A 634 -16.43 12.66 -38.35
C ALA A 634 -14.91 12.92 -38.34
N SER A 635 -14.09 11.87 -38.27
CA SER A 635 -12.62 11.98 -38.33
C SER A 635 -12.15 12.70 -39.61
N LYS A 636 -12.68 12.30 -40.76
CA LYS A 636 -12.36 12.93 -42.05
C LYS A 636 -12.73 14.42 -42.09
N LEU A 637 -13.91 14.76 -41.57
CA LEU A 637 -14.38 16.15 -41.54
C LEU A 637 -13.56 17.02 -40.59
N LEU A 638 -13.21 16.51 -39.39
CA LEU A 638 -12.38 17.26 -38.44
C LEU A 638 -10.97 17.49 -38.94
N LYS A 639 -10.36 16.48 -39.58
CA LYS A 639 -9.05 16.64 -40.21
C LYS A 639 -9.09 17.73 -41.29
N TRP A 640 -10.11 17.71 -42.13
CA TRP A 640 -10.29 18.76 -43.15
C TRP A 640 -10.53 20.14 -42.53
N LEU A 641 -11.31 20.24 -41.45
CA LEU A 641 -11.52 21.50 -40.74
C LEU A 641 -10.25 22.07 -40.11
N ALA A 642 -9.31 21.22 -39.69
CA ALA A 642 -8.02 21.64 -39.16
C ALA A 642 -7.11 22.22 -40.24
N ASP A 643 -7.13 21.65 -41.45
CA ASP A 643 -6.33 22.10 -42.60
C ASP A 643 -6.97 23.29 -43.36
N TRP A 644 -8.24 23.60 -43.07
CA TRP A 644 -8.98 24.66 -43.75
C TRP A 644 -8.62 26.06 -43.19
N ASP A 645 -8.32 26.97 -44.12
CA ASP A 645 -7.93 28.36 -43.86
C ASP A 645 -9.09 29.27 -43.42
N GLY A 646 -10.33 28.76 -43.40
CA GLY A 646 -11.53 29.50 -42.99
C GLY A 646 -12.21 30.27 -44.12
N SER A 647 -11.69 30.21 -45.34
CA SER A 647 -12.25 30.87 -46.52
C SER A 647 -13.66 30.34 -46.88
N PRO A 648 -14.61 31.19 -47.34
CA PRO A 648 -15.96 30.76 -47.64
C PRO A 648 -16.02 29.64 -48.70
N ILE A 649 -16.65 28.51 -48.37
CA ILE A 649 -16.73 27.33 -49.25
C ILE A 649 -18.12 26.68 -49.22
N LEU A 650 -18.55 26.11 -50.36
CA LEU A 650 -19.84 25.40 -50.44
C LEU A 650 -19.78 24.06 -49.71
N ILE A 651 -20.83 23.72 -48.94
CA ILE A 651 -20.91 22.41 -48.27
C ILE A 651 -20.83 21.25 -49.29
N ALA A 652 -21.38 21.43 -50.49
CA ALA A 652 -21.31 20.43 -51.56
C ALA A 652 -19.87 20.18 -52.04
N GLU A 653 -19.02 21.20 -52.07
CA GLU A 653 -17.61 21.08 -52.44
C GLU A 653 -16.82 20.35 -51.35
N VAL A 654 -17.07 20.68 -50.08
CA VAL A 654 -16.47 19.97 -48.94
C VAL A 654 -16.86 18.50 -48.95
N GLN A 655 -18.15 18.19 -49.19
CA GLN A 655 -18.64 16.82 -49.36
C GLN A 655 -17.92 16.09 -50.50
N GLY A 656 -17.68 16.77 -51.63
CA GLY A 656 -16.92 16.25 -52.75
C GLY A 656 -15.46 15.93 -52.40
N GLN A 657 -14.76 16.88 -51.76
CA GLN A 657 -13.37 16.72 -51.31
C GLN A 657 -13.21 15.55 -50.33
N LEU A 658 -14.20 15.35 -49.46
CA LEU A 658 -14.21 14.30 -48.45
C LEU A 658 -14.77 12.95 -48.95
N GLY A 659 -15.32 12.91 -50.16
CA GLY A 659 -16.01 11.74 -50.71
C GLY A 659 -17.23 11.31 -49.87
N MET A 660 -17.96 12.28 -49.31
CA MET A 660 -19.10 12.04 -48.43
C MET A 660 -20.44 12.31 -49.11
N LYS A 661 -21.40 11.40 -48.91
CA LYS A 661 -22.80 11.60 -49.30
C LYS A 661 -23.52 12.54 -48.30
N PRO A 662 -24.62 13.21 -48.69
CA PRO A 662 -25.35 14.12 -47.79
C PRO A 662 -25.84 13.48 -46.48
N GLY A 663 -26.22 12.20 -46.51
CA GLY A 663 -26.59 11.46 -45.30
C GLY A 663 -25.40 11.27 -44.34
N GLN A 664 -24.22 10.96 -44.87
CA GLN A 664 -22.98 10.80 -44.12
C GLN A 664 -22.50 12.13 -43.53
N TRP A 665 -22.70 13.25 -44.24
CA TRP A 665 -22.46 14.59 -43.73
C TRP A 665 -23.35 14.92 -42.53
N LYS A 666 -24.66 14.66 -42.63
CA LYS A 666 -25.59 14.86 -41.51
C LYS A 666 -25.20 14.00 -40.30
N GLU A 667 -24.75 12.77 -40.52
CA GLU A 667 -24.31 11.88 -39.46
C GLU A 667 -22.98 12.34 -38.83
N ALA A 668 -22.00 12.78 -39.63
CA ALA A 668 -20.77 13.38 -39.13
C ALA A 668 -21.04 14.61 -38.26
N ARG A 669 -21.98 15.47 -38.68
CA ARG A 669 -22.44 16.66 -37.93
C ARG A 669 -23.14 16.35 -36.61
N LYS A 670 -23.55 15.09 -36.35
CA LYS A 670 -24.09 14.69 -35.03
C LYS A 670 -23.00 14.44 -34.00
N ASN A 671 -21.76 14.22 -34.42
CA ASN A 671 -20.63 13.98 -33.53
C ASN A 671 -20.32 15.22 -32.67
N ALA A 672 -20.04 15.03 -31.38
CA ALA A 672 -19.80 16.12 -30.43
C ALA A 672 -18.65 17.05 -30.86
N ALA A 673 -17.51 16.50 -31.29
CA ALA A 673 -16.36 17.28 -31.74
C ALA A 673 -16.69 18.12 -32.98
N VAL A 674 -17.46 17.56 -33.93
CA VAL A 674 -17.91 18.31 -35.11
C VAL A 674 -18.92 19.39 -34.74
N LYS A 675 -19.84 19.12 -33.80
CA LYS A 675 -20.77 20.15 -33.31
C LYS A 675 -20.01 21.33 -32.69
N GLU A 676 -19.01 21.04 -31.87
CA GLU A 676 -18.19 22.05 -31.20
C GLU A 676 -17.40 22.88 -32.21
N ALA A 677 -16.70 22.24 -33.16
CA ALA A 677 -15.98 22.94 -34.23
C ALA A 677 -16.88 23.93 -34.98
N PHE A 678 -18.13 23.52 -35.23
CA PHE A 678 -19.08 24.33 -35.98
C PHE A 678 -19.75 25.44 -35.15
N LYS A 679 -19.53 25.55 -33.84
CA LYS A 679 -19.89 26.77 -33.10
C LYS A 679 -19.10 27.99 -33.58
N HIS A 680 -17.88 27.77 -34.08
CA HIS A 680 -16.99 28.80 -34.61
C HIS A 680 -17.09 28.95 -36.15
N ILE A 681 -18.12 28.36 -36.77
CA ILE A 681 -18.32 28.37 -38.22
C ILE A 681 -19.68 28.99 -38.52
N GLU A 682 -19.69 30.06 -39.29
CA GLU A 682 -20.90 30.67 -39.81
C GLU A 682 -21.41 29.91 -41.03
N THR A 683 -22.71 29.66 -41.06
CA THR A 683 -23.41 29.07 -42.21
C THR A 683 -24.25 30.13 -42.89
N ASP A 684 -24.07 30.32 -44.19
CA ASP A 684 -24.83 31.28 -45.00
C ASP A 684 -25.53 30.57 -46.18
N GLY A 685 -26.75 31.00 -46.49
CA GLY A 685 -27.60 30.41 -47.54
C GLY A 685 -28.29 29.09 -47.16
N SER A 686 -29.09 28.56 -48.09
CA SER A 686 -29.89 27.33 -47.89
C SER A 686 -29.74 26.33 -49.04
N GLY A 687 -29.98 25.05 -48.73
CA GLY A 687 -29.98 23.97 -49.73
C GLY A 687 -28.63 23.79 -50.43
N LYS A 688 -28.64 23.83 -51.76
CA LYS A 688 -27.47 23.56 -52.62
C LYS A 688 -26.42 24.69 -52.61
N ASN A 689 -26.82 25.88 -52.15
CA ASN A 689 -25.97 27.08 -52.12
C ASN A 689 -25.46 27.39 -50.70
N CYS A 690 -25.64 26.48 -49.75
CA CYS A 690 -25.21 26.68 -48.38
C CYS A 690 -23.67 26.70 -48.30
N LYS A 691 -23.13 27.79 -47.79
CA LYS A 691 -21.69 28.03 -47.58
C LYS A 691 -21.36 27.98 -46.10
N ILE A 692 -20.13 27.59 -45.81
CA ILE A 692 -19.53 27.71 -44.48
C ILE A 692 -18.32 28.65 -44.56
N LYS A 693 -18.12 29.47 -43.51
CA LYS A 693 -16.92 30.30 -43.32
C LYS A 693 -16.56 30.33 -41.83
N ARG A 694 -15.28 30.51 -41.48
CA ARG A 694 -14.89 30.65 -40.06
C ARG A 694 -15.44 31.98 -39.52
N SER A 695 -15.99 31.98 -38.31
CA SER A 695 -16.56 33.18 -37.71
C SER A 695 -15.46 34.17 -37.34
N GLU A 696 -15.69 35.46 -37.63
CA GLU A 696 -14.71 36.53 -37.37
C GLU A 696 -14.64 36.94 -35.87
N ASN A 697 -15.57 36.43 -35.03
CA ASN A 697 -15.70 36.81 -33.62
C ASN A 697 -15.10 35.80 -32.62
N ALA A 698 -14.25 34.88 -33.07
CA ALA A 698 -13.62 33.87 -32.21
C ALA A 698 -12.10 34.09 -32.13
N THR A 699 -11.66 34.92 -31.19
CA THR A 699 -10.29 34.94 -30.65
C THR A 699 -10.31 34.46 -29.22
#